data_AF-A0A0W8DDZ3-F1
#
_entry.id   AF-A0A0W8DDZ3-F1
#
_cell.length_a   1.000
_cell.length_b   1.000
_cell.length_c   1.000
_cell.angle_alpha   90.00
_cell.angle_beta   90.00
_cell.angle_gamma   90.00
#
_symmetry.space_group_name_H-M   'P 1'
#
loop_
_entity.id
_entity.type
_entity.pdbx_description
1 polymer ?
#
loop_
_entity_poly.entity_id
_entity_poly.type
_entity_poly.pdbx_seq_one_letter_code
_entity_poly.pdbx_strand_id
1 'polypeptide(L)'
;MEPPPAKKRRHRFQKVEERVSNLQHELTLHAKTTGAVDESSQLSFKEELGLQAELTTLDSFQLLFRALQPLVTTTPQLLHHLKKVVKRLQKELKEARDDTQDHVVQRQRLVPVLKLVTALARELGKEFYPHFAGTLPLVVAVIDTKDPELSTQVFKTLTMLFSYLRVQLLADMEAVHKCYFPLLGHPREFVRNFAAQTLAVLLRRLESPKAMRKYLRAYLTALVKGSGRSNEILRDGSAKLFFALVKNVNHGFHSRMREVLLFLLGSFRPKEEEKETQEYLEQQEAVFEIVYQTCGLMMKHTDADHSGEMLECLVLVVNKVTKIRHEKEEAPTEADDLYLSRVLRVLRGFLTSRIGRLVTGASDAYEVRVPSVHKVCATLVSPENKVLVSQSTALCDALMKTFEPVWRLFPAEDDVMSAQMKAIFAAAASNDEQEYWRTKILEFVNKELRNTHIDVSFVLEFVLPNAMEFALKTLIKTDVATFSSLLYQLGDYVADKAGEINEDQSAYIVRSKADSPYWLLSLGEIDANAEKTLFDTGRKLFKESEKNKDTESLAVCWKFCKVLQLLRLNDAKLISFTTPLITKCDERLKDESSACTTQVAALRAELWQLQQFAKHQKSKSSTITTKYVEQALLGKEASFKTLSTLLMLIDTEPEEKQHAVLTVDSLSRVAKSLLPTLRSPVHELRLVALQLLARFKRLNFLDSDNGLLTGLCDLPDVCVNLELSCKKISVATEREVVRLLTRVKILCRSPQTPELYKKIAVNQLLGLYHVKFSTIWTHIADAVETAVRLHFNEFWPCISAELLKALLRHEDANEKQDSDSSTSDVVAEFERVCMLEQGKVPASQATDAATHHSLLWKGLLKFTDLVEAKTKFMVPLFLTFLRDQYSSIYTDELDAKRLEEIDQALAKLEETNSKDESPDWRKPVEFQGLTTKEVRGKFVDQLKLFAAFRNMKGAYAQQLLHALFFDLLMKSDEVISKLALQCLYAFGSKAIVSYKTQLNRLTDSASFREELASFKIGEGEGVVLREHRQELLPVLLRLLYSKCVSKKGRNNGDTVAARRSAVLAYLAALEAPELASFVELVVRAFDVTIEAPETSTPGALVTAEAVTPVVAVSTVQPSRILGFLNLLEDLIDQLGVKLAAFVPRIADVLLAILQISIVSSEDDDMDGSAEAEEEDTTVAVGSKRKADEPSSTVDTLVTSASMKKQIRMLTYRRLAEMIDMVRRHSLIETH
;
A
#
# COMPACT_ATOMS: atom_id res chain seq x y z
N MET A 1 23.16 16.27 10.90
CA MET A 1 24.05 15.67 9.88
C MET A 1 25.15 16.66 9.60
N GLU A 2 26.36 16.38 10.09
CA GLU A 2 27.55 17.10 9.62
C GLU A 2 27.71 16.86 8.11
N PRO A 3 28.13 17.88 7.33
CA PRO A 3 28.47 17.66 5.94
C PRO A 3 29.58 16.61 5.84
N PRO A 4 29.54 15.70 4.84
CA PRO A 4 30.58 14.69 4.70
C PRO A 4 31.94 15.39 4.55
N PRO A 5 33.01 14.85 5.17
CA PRO A 5 34.33 15.48 5.13
C PRO A 5 34.75 15.67 3.67
N ALA A 6 35.24 16.88 3.36
CA ALA A 6 35.72 17.21 2.02
C ALA A 6 36.83 16.21 1.62
N LYS A 7 36.50 15.27 0.73
CA LYS A 7 37.46 14.29 0.20
C LYS A 7 38.61 15.07 -0.45
N LYS A 8 39.85 14.79 -0.02
CA LYS A 8 41.15 15.36 -0.44
C LYS A 8 41.48 15.19 -1.94
N ARG A 9 40.60 15.57 -2.87
CA ARG A 9 40.92 15.65 -4.31
C ARG A 9 40.98 17.12 -4.72
N ARG A 10 42.11 17.54 -5.31
CA ARG A 10 42.36 18.91 -5.79
C ARG A 10 41.32 19.37 -6.83
N HIS A 11 40.80 18.42 -7.63
CA HIS A 11 39.71 18.65 -8.57
C HIS A 11 38.54 17.72 -8.24
N ARG A 12 37.35 18.29 -8.12
CA ARG A 12 36.09 17.58 -7.91
C ARG A 12 35.04 18.20 -8.82
N PHE A 13 34.19 17.36 -9.40
CA PHE A 13 33.00 17.83 -10.08
C PHE A 13 32.08 18.54 -9.08
N GLN A 14 31.87 19.83 -9.29
CA GLN A 14 30.96 20.64 -8.49
C GLN A 14 29.59 20.63 -9.16
N LYS A 15 28.55 20.24 -8.42
CA LYS A 15 27.18 20.30 -8.95
C LYS A 15 26.79 21.76 -9.23
N VAL A 16 25.91 22.00 -10.20
CA VAL A 16 25.47 23.36 -10.58
C VAL A 16 24.94 24.13 -9.36
N GLU A 17 24.19 23.49 -8.47
CA GLU A 17 23.68 24.08 -7.23
C GLU A 17 24.80 24.51 -6.27
N GLU A 18 25.81 23.65 -6.06
CA GLU A 18 26.99 23.97 -5.24
C GLU A 18 27.76 25.15 -5.85
N ARG A 19 27.86 25.20 -7.18
CA ARG A 19 28.55 26.26 -7.93
C ARG A 19 27.83 27.60 -7.81
N VAL A 20 26.51 27.61 -7.97
CA VAL A 20 25.65 28.79 -7.78
C VAL A 20 25.74 29.32 -6.34
N SER A 21 25.77 28.45 -5.34
CA SER A 21 25.93 28.83 -3.93
C SER A 21 27.27 29.54 -3.67
N ASN A 22 28.37 29.02 -4.24
CA ASN A 22 29.67 29.68 -4.15
C ASN A 22 29.67 31.06 -4.81
N LEU A 23 29.07 31.19 -5.99
CA LEU A 23 28.93 32.47 -6.69
C LEU A 23 28.08 33.47 -5.90
N GLN A 24 27.07 33.00 -5.16
CA GLN A 24 26.27 33.83 -4.26
C GLN A 24 27.12 34.39 -3.11
N HIS A 25 27.99 33.57 -2.54
CA HIS A 25 28.92 34.00 -1.50
C HIS A 25 29.91 35.03 -2.06
N GLU A 26 30.47 34.77 -3.25
CA GLU A 26 31.37 35.68 -3.95
C GLU A 26 30.73 37.05 -4.21
N LEU A 27 29.47 37.08 -4.68
CA LEU A 27 28.73 38.32 -4.90
C LEU A 27 28.51 39.10 -3.59
N THR A 28 28.22 38.39 -2.49
CA THR A 28 28.04 39.00 -1.16
C THR A 28 29.34 39.63 -0.66
N LEU A 29 30.48 38.94 -0.85
CA LEU A 29 31.81 39.48 -0.52
C LEU A 29 32.13 40.71 -1.37
N HIS A 30 31.90 40.61 -2.68
CA HIS A 30 32.14 41.69 -3.63
C HIS A 30 31.41 42.97 -3.21
N ALA A 31 30.11 42.88 -2.90
CA ALA A 31 29.32 44.03 -2.45
C ALA A 31 29.90 44.74 -1.21
N LYS A 32 30.51 43.98 -0.29
CA LYS A 32 31.16 44.54 0.91
C LYS A 32 32.51 45.20 0.61
N THR A 33 33.33 44.56 -0.23
CA THR A 33 34.67 45.05 -0.57
C THR A 33 34.62 46.31 -1.43
N THR A 34 33.57 46.52 -2.23
CA THR A 34 33.43 47.69 -3.09
C THR A 34 33.55 49.06 -2.41
N GLY A 35 33.28 49.13 -1.10
CA GLY A 35 33.40 50.36 -0.32
C GLY A 35 34.76 50.56 0.34
N ALA A 36 35.68 49.59 0.26
CA ALA A 36 36.92 49.53 1.02
C ALA A 36 38.19 49.52 0.14
N VAL A 37 38.06 49.72 -1.18
CA VAL A 37 39.20 49.75 -2.11
C VAL A 37 39.78 51.16 -2.16
N ASP A 38 41.06 51.32 -1.81
CA ASP A 38 41.80 52.58 -1.91
C ASP A 38 41.68 53.18 -3.32
N GLU A 39 41.33 54.46 -3.41
CA GLU A 39 41.16 55.18 -4.69
C GLU A 39 42.43 55.11 -5.58
N SER A 40 43.62 54.99 -4.98
CA SER A 40 44.91 54.87 -5.67
C SER A 40 45.13 53.55 -6.42
N SER A 41 44.28 52.53 -6.18
CA SER A 41 44.39 51.21 -6.80
C SER A 41 43.36 50.97 -7.92
N GLN A 42 42.59 52.00 -8.29
CA GLN A 42 41.52 51.89 -9.28
C GLN A 42 41.96 52.37 -10.66
N LEU A 43 41.78 51.53 -11.69
CA LEU A 43 42.19 51.83 -13.07
C LEU A 43 41.32 52.92 -13.71
N SER A 44 41.91 53.84 -14.45
CA SER A 44 41.18 54.71 -15.38
C SER A 44 40.53 53.88 -16.51
N PHE A 45 39.55 54.44 -17.22
CA PHE A 45 38.91 53.76 -18.35
C PHE A 45 39.93 53.31 -19.41
N LYS A 46 40.97 54.13 -19.66
CA LYS A 46 42.05 53.81 -20.58
C LYS A 46 42.87 52.60 -20.10
N GLU A 47 43.24 52.58 -18.83
CA GLU A 47 44.03 51.49 -18.24
C GLU A 47 43.21 50.20 -18.18
N GLU A 48 41.92 50.28 -17.86
CA GLU A 48 41.01 49.12 -17.91
C GLU A 48 40.86 48.60 -19.34
N LEU A 49 40.73 49.48 -20.35
CA LEU A 49 40.66 49.10 -21.75
C LEU A 49 41.95 48.43 -22.25
N GLY A 50 43.12 48.93 -21.83
CA GLY A 50 44.40 48.29 -22.10
C GLY A 50 44.50 46.91 -21.46
N LEU A 51 44.19 46.82 -20.15
CA LEU A 51 44.22 45.56 -19.41
C LEU A 51 43.28 44.50 -20.02
N GLN A 52 42.06 44.88 -20.37
CA GLN A 52 41.12 43.93 -20.99
C GLN A 52 41.59 43.49 -22.39
N ALA A 53 42.33 44.33 -23.13
CA ALA A 53 42.90 43.95 -24.42
C ALA A 53 44.08 42.98 -24.30
N GLU A 54 44.85 43.08 -23.22
CA GLU A 54 45.89 42.09 -22.89
C GLU A 54 45.29 40.75 -22.44
N LEU A 55 44.21 40.78 -21.66
CA LEU A 55 43.57 39.59 -21.10
C LEU A 55 42.63 38.86 -22.08
N THR A 56 42.11 39.55 -23.10
CA THR A 56 41.08 39.01 -24.00
C THR A 56 41.58 38.91 -25.43
N THR A 57 41.90 37.71 -25.89
CA THR A 57 42.44 37.48 -27.24
C THR A 57 41.37 37.31 -28.34
N LEU A 58 40.08 37.42 -28.00
CA LEU A 58 38.99 37.29 -28.97
C LEU A 58 39.01 38.41 -30.01
N ASP A 59 38.94 38.05 -31.30
CA ASP A 59 38.98 38.99 -32.42
C ASP A 59 37.89 40.08 -32.32
N SER A 60 36.69 39.70 -31.89
CA SER A 60 35.58 40.65 -31.67
C SER A 60 35.94 41.72 -30.64
N PHE A 61 36.62 41.35 -29.55
CA PHE A 61 37.05 42.31 -28.55
C PHE A 61 38.24 43.14 -29.03
N GLN A 62 39.17 42.55 -29.78
CA GLN A 62 40.30 43.28 -30.36
C GLN A 62 39.84 44.33 -31.39
N LEU A 63 38.78 44.06 -32.15
CA LEU A 63 38.12 45.06 -33.01
C LEU A 63 37.51 46.20 -32.20
N LEU A 64 36.84 45.89 -31.08
CA LEU A 64 36.32 46.91 -30.16
C LEU A 64 37.46 47.77 -29.57
N PHE A 65 38.55 47.15 -29.14
CA PHE A 65 39.72 47.83 -28.61
C PHE A 65 40.31 48.82 -29.61
N ARG A 66 40.60 48.38 -30.85
CA ARG A 66 41.13 49.24 -31.91
C ARG A 66 40.21 50.41 -32.25
N ALA A 67 38.90 50.21 -32.13
CA ALA A 67 37.91 51.26 -32.37
C ALA A 67 37.82 52.29 -31.22
N LEU A 68 38.06 51.86 -29.97
CA LEU A 68 37.92 52.70 -28.78
C LEU A 68 39.22 53.39 -28.37
N GLN A 69 40.38 52.73 -28.49
CA GLN A 69 41.69 53.24 -28.10
C GLN A 69 41.98 54.68 -28.54
N PRO A 70 41.75 55.10 -29.81
CA PRO A 70 42.06 56.46 -30.24
C PRO A 70 41.12 57.52 -29.65
N LEU A 71 39.96 57.12 -29.10
CA LEU A 71 38.95 58.03 -28.58
C LEU A 71 39.12 58.33 -27.07
N VAL A 72 39.96 57.56 -26.37
CA VAL A 72 39.98 57.51 -24.90
C VAL A 72 41.39 57.68 -24.32
N THR A 73 42.29 58.39 -25.02
CA THR A 73 43.69 58.50 -24.59
C THR A 73 43.88 59.35 -23.32
N THR A 74 42.92 60.23 -23.03
CA THR A 74 42.83 61.08 -21.84
C THR A 74 41.37 61.26 -21.41
N THR A 75 41.11 61.56 -20.13
CA THR A 75 39.75 61.78 -19.60
C THR A 75 38.97 62.90 -20.33
N PRO A 76 39.57 64.05 -20.71
CA PRO A 76 38.87 65.07 -21.49
C PRO A 76 38.44 64.59 -22.89
N GLN A 77 39.28 63.77 -23.55
CA GLN A 77 38.90 63.16 -24.83
C GLN A 77 37.77 62.14 -24.67
N LEU A 78 37.80 61.36 -23.59
CA LEU A 78 36.72 60.43 -23.25
C LEU A 78 35.40 61.18 -23.03
N LEU A 79 35.41 62.30 -22.30
CA LEU A 79 34.23 63.15 -22.11
C LEU A 79 33.70 63.70 -23.44
N HIS A 80 34.58 64.24 -24.29
CA HIS A 80 34.21 64.75 -25.62
C HIS A 80 33.58 63.68 -26.52
N HIS A 81 34.08 62.45 -26.47
CA HIS A 81 33.60 61.33 -27.29
C HIS A 81 32.64 60.37 -26.57
N LEU A 82 32.16 60.72 -25.37
CA LEU A 82 31.38 59.83 -24.49
C LEU A 82 30.20 59.18 -25.20
N LYS A 83 29.41 59.97 -25.95
CA LYS A 83 28.25 59.47 -26.70
C LYS A 83 28.64 58.41 -27.75
N LYS A 84 29.81 58.55 -28.39
CA LYS A 84 30.32 57.59 -29.38
C LYS A 84 30.85 56.32 -28.71
N VAL A 85 31.58 56.47 -27.60
CA VAL A 85 32.11 55.36 -26.80
C VAL A 85 30.95 54.52 -26.24
N VAL A 86 29.97 55.14 -25.60
CA VAL A 86 28.79 54.45 -25.06
C VAL A 86 28.01 53.75 -26.15
N LYS A 87 27.73 54.40 -27.29
CA LYS A 87 27.03 53.75 -28.42
C LYS A 87 27.76 52.51 -28.91
N ARG A 88 29.10 52.52 -28.91
CA ARG A 88 29.89 51.36 -29.34
C ARG A 88 29.81 50.23 -28.32
N LEU A 89 29.93 50.51 -27.03
CA LEU A 89 29.74 49.50 -25.97
C LEU A 89 28.32 48.91 -25.98
N GLN A 90 27.30 49.76 -26.17
CA GLN A 90 25.90 49.32 -26.31
C GLN A 90 25.68 48.44 -27.54
N LYS A 91 26.36 48.73 -28.64
CA LYS A 91 26.31 47.91 -29.85
C LYS A 91 26.90 46.51 -29.58
N GLU A 92 28.06 46.44 -28.93
CA GLU A 92 28.68 45.16 -28.59
C GLU A 92 27.85 44.34 -27.60
N LEU A 93 27.23 44.97 -26.59
CA LEU A 93 26.31 44.29 -25.65
C LEU A 93 25.09 43.67 -26.37
N LYS A 94 24.67 44.23 -27.50
CA LYS A 94 23.58 43.68 -28.33
C LYS A 94 24.08 42.56 -29.23
N GLU A 95 25.13 42.80 -30.02
CA GLU A 95 25.61 41.85 -31.03
C GLU A 95 26.19 40.57 -30.40
N ALA A 96 26.87 40.68 -29.25
CA ALA A 96 27.42 39.53 -28.55
C ALA A 96 26.36 38.57 -27.99
N ARG A 97 25.08 38.93 -28.03
CA ARG A 97 23.95 38.07 -27.62
C ARG A 97 23.47 37.17 -28.74
N ASP A 98 23.54 37.61 -29.99
CA ASP A 98 22.88 36.96 -31.12
C ASP A 98 23.83 36.03 -31.92
N ASP A 99 25.15 36.19 -31.77
CA ASP A 99 26.18 35.57 -32.63
C ASP A 99 26.66 34.15 -32.23
N THR A 100 26.44 33.67 -31.01
CA THR A 100 27.20 32.50 -30.48
C THR A 100 26.37 31.52 -29.64
N GLN A 101 26.42 30.23 -29.98
CA GLN A 101 25.82 29.14 -29.18
C GLN A 101 26.71 28.69 -28.00
N ASP A 102 28.01 29.04 -27.99
CA ASP A 102 28.94 28.67 -26.92
C ASP A 102 28.97 29.71 -25.79
N HIS A 103 28.48 29.30 -24.61
CA HIS A 103 28.41 30.11 -23.40
C HIS A 103 29.78 30.59 -22.91
N VAL A 104 30.86 29.83 -23.12
CA VAL A 104 32.20 30.22 -22.65
C VAL A 104 32.74 31.38 -23.47
N VAL A 105 32.59 31.32 -24.80
CA VAL A 105 33.00 32.38 -25.72
C VAL A 105 32.17 33.63 -25.50
N GLN A 106 30.86 33.47 -25.31
CA GLN A 106 29.96 34.57 -24.98
C GLN A 106 30.38 35.28 -23.68
N ARG A 107 30.72 34.53 -22.64
CA ARG A 107 31.24 35.08 -21.37
C ARG A 107 32.55 35.84 -21.58
N GLN A 108 33.49 35.27 -22.33
CA GLN A 108 34.78 35.92 -22.62
C GLN A 108 34.62 37.20 -23.46
N ARG A 109 33.60 37.31 -24.31
CA ARG A 109 33.28 38.53 -25.10
C ARG A 109 32.61 39.61 -24.23
N LEU A 110 31.68 39.23 -23.35
CA LEU A 110 30.83 40.17 -22.61
C LEU A 110 31.45 40.68 -21.30
N VAL A 111 32.21 39.86 -20.56
CA VAL A 111 32.81 40.28 -19.28
C VAL A 111 33.72 41.51 -19.41
N PRO A 112 34.61 41.61 -20.42
CA PRO A 112 35.41 42.82 -20.64
C PRO A 112 34.56 44.07 -20.87
N VAL A 113 33.48 43.96 -21.64
CA VAL A 113 32.57 45.08 -21.93
C VAL A 113 31.86 45.55 -20.66
N LEU A 114 31.44 44.62 -19.79
CA LEU A 114 30.83 44.93 -18.49
C LEU A 114 31.81 45.68 -17.55
N LYS A 115 33.10 45.31 -17.56
CA LYS A 115 34.15 46.03 -16.81
C LYS A 115 34.38 47.44 -17.35
N LEU A 116 34.37 47.62 -18.68
CA LEU A 116 34.47 48.95 -19.30
C LEU A 116 33.29 49.86 -18.94
N VAL A 117 32.07 49.32 -18.92
CA VAL A 117 30.88 50.07 -18.45
C VAL A 117 31.03 50.48 -16.99
N THR A 118 31.59 49.60 -16.16
CA THR A 118 31.90 49.92 -14.75
C THR A 118 32.94 51.04 -14.64
N ALA A 119 34.01 51.00 -15.44
CA ALA A 119 35.06 52.03 -15.45
C ALA A 119 34.51 53.40 -15.89
N LEU A 120 33.59 53.45 -16.86
CA LEU A 120 32.91 54.71 -17.23
C LEU A 120 32.13 55.30 -16.06
N ALA A 121 31.35 54.48 -15.36
CA ALA A 121 30.57 54.95 -14.22
C ALA A 121 31.46 55.42 -13.07
N ARG A 122 32.59 54.73 -12.84
CA ARG A 122 33.60 55.11 -11.85
C ARG A 122 34.24 56.46 -12.15
N GLU A 123 34.74 56.65 -13.37
CA GLU A 123 35.53 57.84 -13.73
C GLU A 123 34.65 59.08 -14.01
N LEU A 124 33.44 58.91 -14.56
CA LEU A 124 32.61 60.02 -15.04
C LEU A 124 31.40 60.31 -14.14
N GLY A 125 30.96 59.36 -13.31
CA GLY A 125 29.86 59.53 -12.36
C GLY A 125 28.62 60.21 -12.96
N LYS A 126 28.37 61.46 -12.56
CA LYS A 126 27.21 62.26 -13.01
C LYS A 126 27.15 62.43 -14.52
N GLU A 127 28.29 62.60 -15.19
CA GLU A 127 28.36 62.81 -16.64
C GLU A 127 27.98 61.55 -17.44
N PHE A 128 28.14 60.36 -16.85
CA PHE A 128 27.68 59.10 -17.44
C PHE A 128 26.17 58.85 -17.22
N TYR A 129 25.58 59.42 -16.17
CA TYR A 129 24.20 59.13 -15.76
C TYR A 129 23.13 59.34 -16.86
N PRO A 130 23.18 60.40 -17.72
CA PRO A 130 22.23 60.55 -18.83
C PRO A 130 22.22 59.37 -19.81
N HIS A 131 23.32 58.62 -19.88
CA HIS A 131 23.47 57.45 -20.72
C HIS A 131 23.13 56.13 -20.00
N PHE A 132 22.98 56.16 -18.66
CA PHE A 132 22.70 54.99 -17.84
C PHE A 132 21.35 54.36 -18.17
N ALA A 133 20.30 55.16 -18.33
CA ALA A 133 18.94 54.68 -18.63
C ALA A 133 18.86 53.84 -19.92
N GLY A 134 19.66 54.18 -20.94
CA GLY A 134 19.75 53.40 -22.19
C GLY A 134 20.69 52.19 -22.10
N THR A 135 21.62 52.18 -21.14
CA THR A 135 22.65 51.13 -21.00
C THR A 135 22.21 50.03 -20.03
N LEU A 136 21.48 50.36 -18.97
CA LEU A 136 21.02 49.42 -17.95
C LEU A 136 20.19 48.24 -18.52
N PRO A 137 19.20 48.45 -19.41
CA PRO A 137 18.45 47.34 -19.99
C PRO A 137 19.32 46.38 -20.80
N LEU A 138 20.37 46.90 -21.46
CA LEU A 138 21.31 46.09 -22.24
C LEU A 138 22.23 45.26 -21.35
N VAL A 139 22.69 45.83 -20.22
CA VAL A 139 23.46 45.10 -19.21
C VAL A 139 22.61 43.99 -18.57
N VAL A 140 21.35 44.29 -18.23
CA VAL A 140 20.43 43.30 -17.64
C VAL A 140 20.09 42.19 -18.64
N ALA A 141 19.97 42.49 -19.93
CA ALA A 141 19.71 41.51 -20.98
C ALA A 141 20.84 40.48 -21.19
N VAL A 142 22.03 40.71 -20.61
CA VAL A 142 23.16 39.75 -20.62
C VAL A 142 22.98 38.59 -19.64
N ILE A 143 22.03 38.69 -18.69
CA ILE A 143 21.77 37.62 -17.72
C ILE A 143 21.42 36.32 -18.45
N ASP A 144 22.32 35.33 -18.35
CA ASP A 144 22.15 34.01 -18.95
C ASP A 144 21.84 32.97 -17.86
N THR A 145 20.70 32.30 -18.01
CA THR A 145 20.25 31.26 -17.07
C THR A 145 21.04 29.96 -17.17
N LYS A 146 21.72 29.72 -18.30
CA LYS A 146 22.55 28.54 -18.56
C LYS A 146 23.98 28.74 -18.07
N ASP A 147 24.42 29.99 -17.93
CA ASP A 147 25.73 30.38 -17.43
C ASP A 147 25.61 31.26 -16.16
N PRO A 148 25.61 30.64 -14.96
CA PRO A 148 25.58 31.36 -13.70
C PRO A 148 26.77 32.30 -13.50
N GLU A 149 27.96 32.01 -14.05
CA GLU A 149 29.13 32.89 -13.86
C GLU A 149 29.00 34.19 -14.64
N LEU A 150 28.53 34.13 -15.88
CA LEU A 150 28.23 35.33 -16.66
C LEU A 150 27.19 36.18 -15.93
N SER A 151 26.11 35.55 -15.46
CA SER A 151 25.10 36.21 -14.63
C SER A 151 25.70 36.84 -13.38
N THR A 152 26.61 36.17 -12.67
CA THR A 152 27.31 36.75 -11.51
C THR A 152 28.13 37.98 -11.90
N GLN A 153 28.80 37.99 -13.04
CA GLN A 153 29.54 39.17 -13.52
C GLN A 153 28.62 40.35 -13.86
N VAL A 154 27.43 40.07 -14.41
CA VAL A 154 26.40 41.10 -14.59
C VAL A 154 25.98 41.70 -13.25
N PHE A 155 25.67 40.87 -12.24
CA PHE A 155 25.27 41.37 -10.93
C PHE A 155 26.40 42.08 -10.16
N LYS A 156 27.67 41.66 -10.35
CA LYS A 156 28.83 42.43 -9.86
C LYS A 156 28.87 43.81 -10.50
N THR A 157 28.71 43.88 -11.82
CA THR A 157 28.65 45.13 -12.58
C THR A 157 27.53 46.04 -12.07
N LEU A 158 26.31 45.51 -11.90
CA LEU A 158 25.18 46.25 -11.33
C LEU A 158 25.49 46.78 -9.92
N THR A 159 26.15 45.97 -9.08
CA THR A 159 26.58 46.40 -7.73
C THR A 159 27.56 47.57 -7.79
N MET A 160 28.54 47.53 -8.70
CA MET A 160 29.49 48.63 -8.91
C MET A 160 28.78 49.89 -9.40
N LEU A 161 27.91 49.76 -10.41
CA LEU A 161 27.13 50.87 -10.96
C LEU A 161 26.28 51.54 -9.88
N PHE A 162 25.64 50.74 -9.01
CA PHE A 162 24.86 51.25 -7.87
C PHE A 162 25.73 51.95 -6.82
N SER A 163 26.98 51.51 -6.64
CA SER A 163 27.92 52.18 -5.74
C SER A 163 28.34 53.54 -6.28
N TYR A 164 28.73 53.60 -7.56
CA TYR A 164 29.25 54.82 -8.19
C TYR A 164 28.17 55.86 -8.54
N LEU A 165 26.98 55.42 -8.95
CA LEU A 165 25.87 56.30 -9.35
C LEU A 165 24.83 56.50 -8.23
N ARG A 166 25.19 56.19 -6.98
CA ARG A 166 24.27 56.14 -5.83
C ARG A 166 23.40 57.40 -5.70
N VAL A 167 24.01 58.58 -5.75
CA VAL A 167 23.32 59.85 -5.48
C VAL A 167 22.22 60.09 -6.51
N GLN A 168 22.51 59.84 -7.78
CA GLN A 168 21.58 59.99 -8.88
C GLN A 168 20.48 58.91 -8.86
N LEU A 169 20.84 57.67 -8.54
CA LEU A 169 19.89 56.55 -8.47
C LEU A 169 18.89 56.69 -7.32
N LEU A 170 19.32 57.20 -6.15
CA LEU A 170 18.38 57.43 -5.05
C LEU A 170 17.42 58.60 -5.32
N ALA A 171 17.78 59.53 -6.21
CA ALA A 171 16.91 60.60 -6.68
C ALA A 171 15.91 60.12 -7.76
N ASP A 172 16.29 59.13 -8.57
CA ASP A 172 15.46 58.53 -9.62
C ASP A 172 15.48 56.98 -9.55
N MET A 173 14.56 56.43 -8.76
CA MET A 173 14.38 54.99 -8.57
C MET A 173 13.51 54.34 -9.67
N GLU A 174 12.82 55.13 -10.49
CA GLU A 174 11.87 54.61 -11.49
C GLU A 174 12.61 53.81 -12.57
N ALA A 175 13.76 54.31 -13.03
CA ALA A 175 14.62 53.62 -13.98
C ALA A 175 15.13 52.26 -13.45
N VAL A 176 15.43 52.18 -12.15
CA VAL A 176 15.89 50.95 -11.48
C VAL A 176 14.75 49.95 -11.35
N HIS A 177 13.58 50.40 -10.92
CA HIS A 177 12.39 49.56 -10.75
C HIS A 177 11.98 48.89 -12.05
N LYS A 178 11.89 49.65 -13.16
CA LYS A 178 11.52 49.12 -14.48
C LYS A 178 12.38 47.92 -14.91
N CYS A 179 13.65 47.89 -14.50
CA CYS A 179 14.58 46.80 -14.83
C CYS A 179 14.59 45.69 -13.77
N TYR A 180 14.43 46.00 -12.49
CA TYR A 180 14.57 45.04 -11.39
C TYR A 180 13.30 44.26 -11.05
N PHE A 181 12.10 44.80 -11.27
CA PHE A 181 10.85 44.05 -11.05
C PHE A 181 10.81 42.74 -11.86
N PRO A 182 11.17 42.72 -13.16
CA PRO A 182 11.32 41.47 -13.93
C PRO A 182 12.36 40.50 -13.37
N LEU A 183 13.46 41.01 -12.79
CA LEU A 183 14.53 40.17 -12.21
C LEU A 183 14.11 39.53 -10.88
N LEU A 184 13.36 40.26 -10.06
CA LEU A 184 12.76 39.74 -8.84
C LEU A 184 11.64 38.73 -9.17
N GLY A 185 10.94 38.91 -10.29
CA GLY A 185 9.95 37.95 -10.82
C GLY A 185 10.52 36.88 -11.75
N HIS A 186 11.85 36.71 -11.81
CA HIS A 186 12.48 35.81 -12.78
C HIS A 186 12.27 34.32 -12.40
N PRO A 187 12.02 33.40 -13.35
CA PRO A 187 11.71 31.99 -13.04
C PRO A 187 12.85 31.24 -12.34
N ARG A 188 14.11 31.59 -12.61
CA ARG A 188 15.29 31.00 -11.94
C ARG A 188 15.54 31.64 -10.58
N GLU A 189 15.60 30.81 -9.53
CA GLU A 189 15.79 31.24 -8.14
C GLU A 189 17.10 32.01 -7.91
N PHE A 190 18.22 31.56 -8.46
CA PHE A 190 19.50 32.22 -8.23
C PHE A 190 19.54 33.66 -8.76
N VAL A 191 18.83 33.93 -9.86
CA VAL A 191 18.68 35.28 -10.42
C VAL A 191 17.90 36.17 -9.45
N ARG A 192 16.80 35.64 -8.87
CA ARG A 192 16.04 36.35 -7.83
C ARG A 192 16.90 36.66 -6.60
N ASN A 193 17.71 35.69 -6.16
CA ASN A 193 18.63 35.87 -5.04
C ASN A 193 19.68 36.97 -5.32
N PHE A 194 20.26 37.00 -6.52
CA PHE A 194 21.24 38.02 -6.90
C PHE A 194 20.59 39.40 -7.07
N ALA A 195 19.41 39.47 -7.68
CA ALA A 195 18.65 40.71 -7.81
C ALA A 195 18.28 41.29 -6.44
N ALA A 196 17.77 40.46 -5.53
CA ALA A 196 17.48 40.84 -4.16
C ALA A 196 18.71 41.40 -3.41
N GLN A 197 19.86 40.72 -3.52
CA GLN A 197 21.10 41.15 -2.86
C GLN A 197 21.61 42.48 -3.40
N THR A 198 21.69 42.62 -4.72
CA THR A 198 22.23 43.83 -5.35
C THR A 198 21.36 45.05 -5.11
N LEU A 199 20.03 44.90 -5.18
CA LEU A 199 19.11 45.99 -4.87
C LEU A 199 19.12 46.35 -3.38
N ALA A 200 19.23 45.36 -2.48
CA ALA A 200 19.33 45.61 -1.04
C ALA A 200 20.54 46.48 -0.66
N VAL A 201 21.67 46.35 -1.37
CA VAL A 201 22.86 47.19 -1.15
C VAL A 201 22.56 48.67 -1.38
N LEU A 202 21.81 48.99 -2.44
CA LEU A 202 21.38 50.37 -2.73
C LEU A 202 20.39 50.87 -1.68
N LEU A 203 19.36 50.07 -1.35
CA LEU A 203 18.28 50.46 -0.44
C LEU A 203 18.75 50.66 1.01
N ARG A 204 19.75 49.89 1.48
CA ARG A 204 20.34 50.08 2.81
C ARG A 204 20.99 51.47 2.99
N ARG A 205 21.32 52.14 1.90
CA ARG A 205 21.95 53.47 1.89
C ARG A 205 20.96 54.65 1.90
N LEU A 206 19.66 54.39 2.06
CA LEU A 206 18.64 55.42 2.32
C LEU A 206 18.92 56.13 3.65
N GLU A 207 18.82 57.46 3.64
CA GLU A 207 19.32 58.34 4.70
C GLU A 207 18.51 58.29 6.00
N SER A 208 17.21 58.01 5.95
CA SER A 208 16.35 58.00 7.15
C SER A 208 15.39 56.79 7.25
N PRO A 209 15.05 56.36 8.48
CA PRO A 209 13.96 55.40 8.76
C PRO A 209 12.64 55.76 8.05
N LYS A 210 12.27 57.04 8.07
CA LYS A 210 11.06 57.55 7.41
C LYS A 210 11.10 57.33 5.89
N ALA A 211 12.25 57.56 5.25
CA ALA A 211 12.44 57.31 3.83
C ALA A 211 12.34 55.81 3.50
N MET A 212 12.91 54.93 4.34
CA MET A 212 12.79 53.48 4.19
C MET A 212 11.33 53.02 4.26
N ARG A 213 10.58 53.44 5.28
CA ARG A 213 9.14 53.09 5.41
C ARG A 213 8.31 53.61 4.26
N LYS A 214 8.58 54.83 3.78
CA LYS A 214 7.92 55.41 2.60
C LYS A 214 8.18 54.55 1.36
N TYR A 215 9.42 54.14 1.16
CA TYR A 215 9.81 53.26 0.06
C TYR A 215 9.15 51.88 0.16
N LEU A 216 9.23 51.21 1.30
CA LEU A 216 8.64 49.88 1.50
C LEU A 216 7.13 49.90 1.30
N ARG A 217 6.45 50.96 1.77
CA ARG A 217 5.02 51.16 1.53
C ARG A 217 4.74 51.32 0.03
N ALA A 218 5.45 52.21 -0.65
CA ALA A 218 5.29 52.43 -2.09
C ALA A 218 5.55 51.14 -2.89
N TYR A 219 6.57 50.37 -2.51
CA TYR A 219 6.91 49.08 -3.14
C TYR A 219 5.80 48.05 -2.96
N LEU A 220 5.32 47.83 -1.72
CA LEU A 220 4.23 46.89 -1.45
C LEU A 220 2.95 47.32 -2.19
N THR A 221 2.61 48.62 -2.17
CA THR A 221 1.45 49.13 -2.92
C THR A 221 1.60 48.93 -4.43
N ALA A 222 2.79 49.18 -4.99
CA ALA A 222 3.04 48.98 -6.42
C ALA A 222 3.03 47.50 -6.81
N LEU A 223 3.58 46.62 -5.97
CA LEU A 223 3.54 45.17 -6.17
C LEU A 223 2.11 44.69 -6.21
N VAL A 224 1.32 45.08 -5.22
CA VAL A 224 -0.06 44.64 -5.02
C VAL A 224 -1.01 45.19 -6.10
N LYS A 225 -0.76 46.41 -6.61
CA LYS A 225 -1.54 47.02 -7.72
C LYS A 225 -1.07 46.60 -9.12
N GLY A 226 0.20 46.26 -9.28
CA GLY A 226 0.84 45.99 -10.58
C GLY A 226 1.02 44.51 -10.90
N SER A 227 0.97 43.62 -9.91
CA SER A 227 1.03 42.18 -10.16
C SER A 227 -0.34 41.65 -10.57
N GLY A 228 -0.43 41.02 -11.75
CA GLY A 228 -1.54 40.10 -12.03
C GLY A 228 -1.68 39.09 -10.89
N ARG A 229 -2.92 38.67 -10.62
CA ARG A 229 -3.43 38.03 -9.38
C ARG A 229 -2.72 36.76 -8.87
N SER A 230 -1.60 36.30 -9.44
CA SER A 230 -0.99 34.98 -9.12
C SER A 230 0.53 34.85 -9.30
N ASN A 231 1.32 35.93 -9.31
CA ASN A 231 2.77 35.78 -9.52
C ASN A 231 3.54 35.38 -8.23
N GLU A 232 3.41 34.11 -7.82
CA GLU A 232 4.13 33.50 -6.69
C GLU A 232 5.66 33.71 -6.77
N ILE A 233 6.21 33.72 -7.99
CA ILE A 233 7.64 33.90 -8.24
C ILE A 233 8.09 35.31 -7.83
N LEU A 234 7.28 36.33 -8.14
CA LEU A 234 7.56 37.71 -7.72
C LEU A 234 7.38 37.90 -6.21
N ARG A 235 6.45 37.17 -5.59
CA ARG A 235 6.28 37.16 -4.13
C ARG A 235 7.55 36.59 -3.46
N ASP A 236 8.07 35.46 -3.93
CA ASP A 236 9.34 34.88 -3.47
C ASP A 236 10.53 35.83 -3.68
N GLY A 237 10.65 36.46 -4.85
CA GLY A 237 11.69 37.45 -5.12
C GLY A 237 11.62 38.67 -4.19
N SER A 238 10.41 39.13 -3.86
CA SER A 238 10.19 40.23 -2.93
C SER A 238 10.50 39.84 -1.49
N ALA A 239 10.16 38.61 -1.07
CA ALA A 239 10.55 38.08 0.23
C ALA A 239 12.08 37.97 0.36
N LYS A 240 12.76 37.54 -0.70
CA LYS A 240 14.23 37.52 -0.80
C LYS A 240 14.84 38.90 -0.71
N LEU A 241 14.22 39.92 -1.33
CA LEU A 241 14.65 41.32 -1.21
C LEU A 241 14.54 41.82 0.23
N PHE A 242 13.40 41.63 0.89
CA PHE A 242 13.22 42.06 2.27
C PHE A 242 14.14 41.32 3.24
N PHE A 243 14.33 40.02 3.05
CA PHE A 243 15.34 39.27 3.79
C PHE A 243 16.75 39.82 3.52
N ALA A 244 17.08 40.10 2.26
CA ALA A 244 18.34 40.71 1.90
C ALA A 244 18.51 42.12 2.50
N LEU A 245 17.45 42.88 2.82
CA LEU A 245 17.60 44.16 3.54
C LEU A 245 18.08 43.96 4.98
N VAL A 246 17.59 42.93 5.66
CA VAL A 246 17.83 42.69 7.09
C VAL A 246 18.98 41.72 7.37
N LYS A 247 19.42 40.94 6.38
CA LYS A 247 20.50 39.94 6.53
C LYS A 247 21.88 40.57 6.79
N ASN A 248 22.63 40.05 7.76
CA ASN A 248 24.05 40.35 7.95
C ASN A 248 24.91 39.06 7.88
N VAL A 249 26.22 39.17 8.13
CA VAL A 249 27.15 38.01 8.22
C VAL A 249 27.04 37.29 9.56
N ASN A 250 27.60 36.07 9.60
CA ASN A 250 27.71 35.24 10.80
C ASN A 250 26.38 35.07 11.55
N HIS A 251 25.32 34.68 10.82
CA HIS A 251 23.97 34.47 11.36
C HIS A 251 23.27 35.73 11.95
N GLY A 252 23.98 36.84 12.11
CA GLY A 252 23.42 38.10 12.61
C GLY A 252 22.52 38.82 11.62
N PHE A 253 21.76 39.78 12.17
CA PHE A 253 20.95 40.73 11.42
C PHE A 253 21.61 42.11 11.33
N HIS A 254 21.16 42.91 10.36
CA HIS A 254 21.58 44.30 10.21
C HIS A 254 20.89 45.17 11.27
N SER A 255 21.52 46.27 11.69
CA SER A 255 20.97 47.23 12.68
C SER A 255 19.62 47.86 12.32
N ARG A 256 19.12 47.63 11.10
CA ARG A 256 17.82 48.13 10.62
C ARG A 256 16.74 47.04 10.66
N MET A 257 17.06 45.83 11.11
CA MET A 257 16.16 44.68 11.12
C MET A 257 14.89 44.96 11.90
N ARG A 258 15.00 45.44 13.15
CA ARG A 258 13.84 45.78 13.99
C ARG A 258 12.89 46.77 13.32
N GLU A 259 13.43 47.78 12.66
CA GLU A 259 12.62 48.77 11.96
C GLU A 259 11.85 48.16 10.77
N VAL A 260 12.56 47.39 9.93
CA VAL A 260 11.98 46.75 8.75
C VAL A 260 10.97 45.68 9.15
N LEU A 261 11.31 44.81 10.10
CA LEU A 261 10.44 43.73 10.55
C LEU A 261 9.15 44.26 11.18
N LEU A 262 9.22 45.25 12.08
CA LEU A 262 8.02 45.85 12.67
C LEU A 262 7.13 46.54 11.62
N PHE A 263 7.72 47.17 10.60
CA PHE A 263 6.95 47.71 9.48
C PHE A 263 6.25 46.60 8.68
N LEU A 264 6.96 45.52 8.36
CA LEU A 264 6.42 44.38 7.60
C LEU A 264 5.29 43.68 8.38
N LEU A 265 5.48 43.43 9.67
CA LEU A 265 4.43 42.85 10.53
C LEU A 265 3.19 43.74 10.58
N GLY A 266 3.34 45.07 10.61
CA GLY A 266 2.21 46.01 10.56
C GLY A 266 1.59 46.19 9.16
N SER A 267 2.24 45.74 8.08
CA SER A 267 1.83 46.04 6.71
C SER A 267 0.65 45.20 6.19
N PHE A 268 0.39 44.04 6.80
CA PHE A 268 -0.76 43.18 6.50
C PHE A 268 -1.89 43.31 7.53
N ARG A 269 -1.84 44.32 8.41
CA ARG A 269 -2.95 44.62 9.32
C ARG A 269 -4.13 45.21 8.51
N PRO A 270 -5.35 44.70 8.66
CA PRO A 270 -6.51 45.29 7.99
C PRO A 270 -6.81 46.70 8.50
N LYS A 271 -7.17 47.61 7.59
CA LYS A 271 -7.67 48.95 7.93
C LYS A 271 -9.19 48.94 8.07
N GLU A 272 -9.70 49.65 9.07
CA GLU A 272 -11.12 49.67 9.48
C GLU A 272 -12.07 50.42 8.50
N GLU A 273 -11.56 51.20 7.54
CA GLU A 273 -12.38 52.15 6.73
C GLU A 273 -12.59 51.77 5.24
N GLU A 274 -11.99 50.68 4.73
CA GLU A 274 -12.05 50.30 3.31
C GLU A 274 -13.07 49.16 3.11
N LYS A 275 -14.13 49.39 2.31
CA LYS A 275 -15.16 48.37 1.97
C LYS A 275 -14.48 47.06 1.56
N GLU A 276 -14.80 45.96 2.24
CA GLU A 276 -14.29 44.60 2.00
C GLU A 276 -14.60 44.14 0.57
N THR A 277 -13.76 44.55 -0.36
CA THR A 277 -13.81 44.12 -1.74
C THR A 277 -12.90 42.88 -1.83
N GLN A 278 -13.31 41.84 -2.54
CA GLN A 278 -12.51 40.61 -2.71
C GLN A 278 -11.06 40.90 -3.12
N GLU A 279 -10.86 41.91 -3.97
CA GLU A 279 -9.54 42.38 -4.39
C GLU A 279 -8.67 42.83 -3.21
N TYR A 280 -9.22 43.56 -2.23
CA TYR A 280 -8.47 44.03 -1.07
C TYR A 280 -8.01 42.89 -0.14
N LEU A 281 -8.84 41.84 0.03
CA LEU A 281 -8.48 40.66 0.82
C LEU A 281 -7.33 39.88 0.17
N GLU A 282 -7.39 39.67 -1.16
CA GLU A 282 -6.32 39.03 -1.94
C GLU A 282 -5.00 39.84 -1.87
N GLN A 283 -5.12 41.17 -1.94
CA GLN A 283 -4.00 42.08 -1.80
C GLN A 283 -3.32 41.94 -0.43
N GLN A 284 -4.09 41.83 0.66
CA GLN A 284 -3.54 41.61 1.99
C GLN A 284 -2.92 40.23 2.18
N GLU A 285 -3.53 39.19 1.61
CA GLU A 285 -2.98 37.84 1.65
C GLU A 285 -1.62 37.78 0.94
N ALA A 286 -1.49 38.42 -0.22
CA ALA A 286 -0.21 38.53 -0.93
C ALA A 286 0.88 39.20 -0.08
N VAL A 287 0.54 40.27 0.65
CA VAL A 287 1.48 40.93 1.58
C VAL A 287 1.84 40.00 2.74
N PHE A 288 0.86 39.33 3.34
CA PHE A 288 1.12 38.37 4.42
C PHE A 288 2.06 37.25 3.97
N GLU A 289 1.83 36.63 2.80
CA GLU A 289 2.68 35.55 2.28
C GLU A 289 4.13 36.02 2.05
N ILE A 290 4.32 37.23 1.51
CA ILE A 290 5.67 37.81 1.35
C ILE A 290 6.35 37.97 2.72
N VAL A 291 5.63 38.47 3.73
CA VAL A 291 6.20 38.65 5.08
C VAL A 291 6.47 37.31 5.75
N TYR A 292 5.58 36.33 5.61
CA TYR A 292 5.73 34.98 6.15
C TYR A 292 6.97 34.29 5.57
N GLN A 293 7.16 34.36 4.24
CA GLN A 293 8.35 33.85 3.57
C GLN A 293 9.62 34.60 3.99
N THR A 294 9.55 35.93 4.15
CA THR A 294 10.67 36.75 4.64
C THR A 294 11.12 36.27 6.02
N CYS A 295 10.18 36.11 6.96
CA CYS A 295 10.44 35.57 8.29
C CYS A 295 11.01 34.14 8.23
N GLY A 296 10.51 33.30 7.32
CA GLY A 296 11.08 31.97 7.03
C GLY A 296 12.56 31.99 6.65
N LEU A 297 12.95 32.92 5.77
CA LEU A 297 14.35 33.12 5.38
C LEU A 297 15.20 33.66 6.55
N MET A 298 14.65 34.58 7.35
CA MET A 298 15.30 35.09 8.56
C MET A 298 15.59 33.97 9.57
N MET A 299 14.60 33.10 9.84
CA MET A 299 14.73 31.95 10.74
C MET A 299 15.76 30.92 10.27
N LYS A 300 15.85 30.69 8.95
CA LYS A 300 16.87 29.80 8.37
C LYS A 300 18.29 30.36 8.55
N HIS A 301 18.44 31.68 8.48
CA HIS A 301 19.73 32.37 8.58
C HIS A 301 20.24 32.53 10.01
N THR A 302 19.40 32.94 10.95
CA THR A 302 19.82 33.22 12.34
C THR A 302 20.16 31.96 13.14
N ASP A 303 20.96 32.12 14.19
CA ASP A 303 21.18 31.14 15.24
C ASP A 303 20.52 31.59 16.56
N ALA A 304 20.75 30.84 17.64
CA ALA A 304 20.16 31.14 18.93
C ALA A 304 20.63 32.48 19.47
N ASP A 305 21.94 32.73 19.48
CA ASP A 305 22.53 33.96 20.04
C ASP A 305 21.99 35.23 19.36
N HIS A 306 21.82 35.21 18.04
CA HIS A 306 21.41 36.40 17.28
C HIS A 306 19.89 36.55 17.06
N SER A 307 19.08 35.56 17.47
CA SER A 307 17.63 35.57 17.19
C SER A 307 16.78 36.38 18.18
N GLY A 308 17.35 36.83 19.30
CA GLY A 308 16.62 37.50 20.38
C GLY A 308 15.82 38.73 19.92
N GLU A 309 16.43 39.61 19.12
CA GLU A 309 15.76 40.82 18.63
C GLU A 309 14.56 40.51 17.71
N MET A 310 14.60 39.39 16.97
CA MET A 310 13.46 38.92 16.16
C MET A 310 12.31 38.42 17.07
N LEU A 311 12.63 37.66 18.11
CA LEU A 311 11.66 37.20 19.10
C LEU A 311 11.00 38.39 19.82
N GLU A 312 11.78 39.38 20.26
CA GLU A 312 11.25 40.59 20.89
C GLU A 312 10.24 41.31 20.01
N CYS A 313 10.52 41.46 18.71
CA CYS A 313 9.59 42.09 17.77
C CYS A 313 8.26 41.32 17.67
N LEU A 314 8.32 39.98 17.60
CA LEU A 314 7.13 39.14 17.52
C LEU A 314 6.31 39.19 18.81
N VAL A 315 6.97 39.05 19.97
CA VAL A 315 6.36 39.15 21.30
C VAL A 315 5.71 40.52 21.50
N LEU A 316 6.40 41.60 21.10
CA LEU A 316 5.89 42.97 21.19
C LEU A 316 4.62 43.14 20.36
N VAL A 317 4.59 42.65 19.12
CA VAL A 317 3.41 42.77 18.25
C VAL A 317 2.24 41.96 18.82
N VAL A 318 2.44 40.71 19.24
CA VAL A 318 1.37 39.89 19.83
C VAL A 318 0.79 40.58 21.06
N ASN A 319 1.63 41.00 22.02
CA ASN A 319 1.18 41.67 23.23
C ASN A 319 0.47 43.00 22.97
N LYS A 320 0.89 43.74 21.94
CA LYS A 320 0.23 44.99 21.55
C LYS A 320 -1.16 44.72 20.96
N VAL A 321 -1.29 43.70 20.11
CA VAL A 321 -2.56 43.33 19.49
C VAL A 321 -3.55 42.80 20.52
N THR A 322 -3.10 41.95 21.44
CA THR A 322 -3.96 41.42 22.51
C THR A 322 -4.44 42.52 23.46
N LYS A 323 -3.57 43.45 23.88
CA LYS A 323 -3.95 44.58 24.74
C LYS A 323 -4.98 45.53 24.11
N ILE A 324 -4.87 45.78 22.80
CA ILE A 324 -5.86 46.61 22.10
C ILE A 324 -7.27 46.00 22.19
N ARG A 325 -7.38 44.67 22.23
CA ARG A 325 -8.66 43.96 22.38
C ARG A 325 -9.25 44.09 23.79
N HIS A 326 -8.40 44.26 24.81
CA HIS A 326 -8.84 44.55 26.17
C HIS A 326 -9.33 46.00 26.32
N GLU A 327 -8.64 46.96 25.69
CA GLU A 327 -8.95 48.40 25.80
C GLU A 327 -10.22 48.83 25.02
N LYS A 328 -10.60 48.09 23.97
CA LYS A 328 -11.86 48.32 23.24
C LYS A 328 -13.02 47.61 23.97
N GLU A 329 -14.05 48.36 24.38
CA GLU A 329 -15.25 47.78 25.03
C GLU A 329 -16.08 46.92 24.05
N GLU A 330 -16.00 47.20 22.75
CA GLU A 330 -16.69 46.48 21.66
C GLU A 330 -16.14 45.06 21.43
N ALA A 331 -16.96 44.18 20.85
CA ALA A 331 -16.52 42.84 20.45
C ALA A 331 -15.39 42.93 19.40
N PRO A 332 -14.37 42.05 19.46
CA PRO A 332 -13.27 42.09 18.51
C PRO A 332 -13.77 41.86 17.09
N THR A 333 -13.23 42.61 16.13
CA THR A 333 -13.60 42.47 14.71
C THR A 333 -12.96 41.22 14.09
N GLU A 334 -13.58 40.65 13.06
CA GLU A 334 -12.99 39.52 12.29
C GLU A 334 -11.60 39.89 11.72
N ALA A 335 -11.41 41.16 11.37
CA ALA A 335 -10.13 41.71 10.94
C ALA A 335 -9.03 41.62 12.02
N ASP A 336 -9.37 41.89 13.28
CA ASP A 336 -8.44 41.77 14.42
C ASP A 336 -8.08 40.29 14.68
N ASP A 337 -9.04 39.38 14.53
CA ASP A 337 -8.82 37.92 14.66
C ASP A 337 -7.91 37.39 13.54
N LEU A 338 -8.15 37.79 12.30
CA LEU A 338 -7.33 37.42 11.15
C LEU A 338 -5.90 37.95 11.29
N TYR A 339 -5.73 39.19 11.76
CA TYR A 339 -4.40 39.74 11.98
C TYR A 339 -3.63 38.99 13.08
N LEU A 340 -4.27 38.73 14.23
CA LEU A 340 -3.66 37.99 15.32
C LEU A 340 -3.28 36.56 14.91
N SER A 341 -4.16 35.85 14.19
CA SER A 341 -3.89 34.50 13.69
C SER A 341 -2.65 34.45 12.78
N ARG A 342 -2.50 35.44 11.87
CA ARG A 342 -1.36 35.59 10.97
C ARG A 342 -0.05 35.86 11.73
N VAL A 343 -0.07 36.74 12.73
CA VAL A 343 1.10 37.02 13.58
C VAL A 343 1.48 35.77 14.38
N LEU A 344 0.51 35.06 14.97
CA LEU A 344 0.76 33.80 15.68
C LEU A 344 1.35 32.73 14.77
N ARG A 345 0.93 32.66 13.50
CA ARG A 345 1.53 31.73 12.51
C ARG A 345 3.01 32.01 12.26
N VAL A 346 3.43 33.29 12.26
CA VAL A 346 4.85 33.68 12.18
C VAL A 346 5.59 33.32 13.46
N LEU A 347 5.02 33.64 14.63
CA LEU A 347 5.60 33.30 15.93
C LEU A 347 5.77 31.78 16.09
N ARG A 348 4.75 30.99 15.76
CA ARG A 348 4.83 29.52 15.73
C ARG A 348 5.97 29.03 14.85
N GLY A 349 6.14 29.61 13.66
CA GLY A 349 7.26 29.28 12.78
C GLY A 349 8.60 29.51 13.48
N PHE A 350 8.74 30.61 14.22
CA PHE A 350 9.94 30.92 15.00
C PHE A 350 10.18 29.92 16.13
N LEU A 351 9.14 29.65 16.94
CA LEU A 351 9.17 28.74 18.08
C LEU A 351 9.49 27.29 17.68
N THR A 352 9.00 26.83 16.53
CA THR A 352 9.24 25.46 16.04
C THR A 352 10.53 25.31 15.24
N SER A 353 11.14 26.42 14.82
CA SER A 353 12.37 26.42 14.03
C SER A 353 13.49 25.71 14.78
N ARG A 354 14.15 24.76 14.10
CA ARG A 354 15.23 23.92 14.66
C ARG A 354 14.84 23.24 15.98
N ILE A 355 13.57 22.85 16.12
CA ILE A 355 13.03 22.16 17.33
C ILE A 355 13.22 23.06 18.57
N GLY A 356 12.90 24.34 18.46
CA GLY A 356 12.97 25.30 19.57
C GLY A 356 14.37 25.83 19.90
N ARG A 357 15.43 25.35 19.25
CA ARG A 357 16.81 25.76 19.54
C ARG A 357 17.10 27.25 19.32
N LEU A 358 16.32 27.97 18.52
CA LEU A 358 16.48 29.43 18.40
C LEU A 358 16.16 30.14 19.73
N VAL A 359 15.28 29.57 20.55
CA VAL A 359 14.94 30.09 21.87
C VAL A 359 15.86 29.47 22.93
N THR A 360 15.96 28.13 22.98
CA THR A 360 16.64 27.40 24.07
C THR A 360 18.16 27.34 23.95
N GLY A 361 18.71 27.54 22.75
CA GLY A 361 20.16 27.45 22.53
C GLY A 361 20.93 28.70 22.92
N ALA A 362 20.26 29.78 23.34
CA ALA A 362 20.89 31.04 23.70
C ALA A 362 21.27 31.06 25.19
N SER A 363 22.31 31.82 25.55
CA SER A 363 22.76 31.92 26.95
C SER A 363 21.69 32.48 27.90
N ASP A 364 20.80 33.34 27.40
CA ASP A 364 19.71 34.00 28.12
C ASP A 364 18.35 33.27 27.98
N ALA A 365 18.36 32.03 27.49
CA ALA A 365 17.15 31.29 27.11
C ALA A 365 16.11 31.21 28.23
N TYR A 366 16.46 30.68 29.39
CA TYR A 366 15.53 30.43 30.50
C TYR A 366 15.34 31.64 31.42
N GLU A 367 16.25 32.62 31.37
CA GLU A 367 16.15 33.85 32.18
C GLU A 367 15.20 34.88 31.54
N VAL A 368 15.20 34.98 30.20
CA VAL A 368 14.50 36.05 29.49
C VAL A 368 13.55 35.51 28.43
N ARG A 369 14.02 34.63 27.54
CA ARG A 369 13.29 34.28 26.31
C ARG A 369 12.12 33.34 26.56
N VAL A 370 12.33 32.23 27.26
CA VAL A 370 11.27 31.29 27.64
C VAL A 370 10.20 31.97 28.49
N PRO A 371 10.53 32.74 29.55
CA PRO A 371 9.54 33.54 30.28
C PRO A 371 8.75 34.52 29.39
N SER A 372 9.38 35.14 28.39
CA SER A 372 8.70 36.04 27.47
C SER A 372 7.66 35.32 26.59
N VAL A 373 7.94 34.08 26.16
CA VAL A 373 7.00 33.24 25.40
C VAL A 373 5.83 32.81 26.28
N HIS A 374 6.10 32.40 27.53
CA HIS A 374 5.03 32.05 28.48
C HIS A 374 4.15 33.24 28.85
N LYS A 375 4.74 34.44 28.97
CA LYS A 375 3.97 35.66 29.18
C LYS A 375 3.03 35.96 28.01
N VAL A 376 3.44 35.66 26.77
CA VAL A 376 2.54 35.74 25.60
C VAL A 376 1.39 34.75 25.75
N CYS A 377 1.67 33.48 26.07
CA CYS A 377 0.66 32.45 26.31
C CYS A 377 -0.33 32.86 27.41
N ALA A 378 0.15 33.34 28.56
CA ALA A 378 -0.68 33.84 29.65
C ALA A 378 -1.56 35.03 29.20
N THR A 379 -1.03 35.93 28.39
CA THR A 379 -1.79 37.06 27.83
C THR A 379 -2.88 36.57 26.87
N LEU A 380 -2.59 35.57 26.03
CA LEU A 380 -3.58 34.99 25.10
C LEU A 380 -4.70 34.23 25.81
N VAL A 381 -4.44 33.65 26.97
CA VAL A 381 -5.41 32.88 27.75
C VAL A 381 -6.25 33.74 28.70
N SER A 382 -5.75 34.92 29.09
CA SER A 382 -6.44 35.80 30.04
C SER A 382 -7.87 36.13 29.57
N PRO A 383 -8.89 35.96 30.44
CA PRO A 383 -10.30 36.16 30.09
C PRO A 383 -10.58 37.60 29.65
N GLU A 384 -9.84 38.56 30.22
CA GLU A 384 -9.90 39.99 29.92
C GLU A 384 -9.64 40.31 28.44
N ASN A 385 -8.81 39.51 27.76
CA ASN A 385 -8.42 39.75 26.37
C ASN A 385 -9.39 39.14 25.34
N LYS A 386 -10.44 38.42 25.79
CA LYS A 386 -11.52 37.83 24.96
C LYS A 386 -10.99 37.03 23.74
N VAL A 387 -9.84 36.37 23.86
CA VAL A 387 -9.21 35.62 22.75
C VAL A 387 -9.83 34.21 22.60
N LEU A 388 -9.98 33.48 23.71
CA LEU A 388 -10.55 32.12 23.71
C LEU A 388 -12.07 32.09 23.42
N VAL A 389 -12.74 33.24 23.47
CA VAL A 389 -14.18 33.40 23.16
C VAL A 389 -14.42 33.73 21.67
N SER A 390 -13.36 33.94 20.89
CA SER A 390 -13.49 34.20 19.45
C SER A 390 -14.12 33.03 18.71
N GLN A 391 -15.02 33.32 17.77
CA GLN A 391 -15.62 32.36 16.86
C GLN A 391 -14.77 32.13 15.59
N SER A 392 -13.67 32.87 15.41
CA SER A 392 -12.79 32.74 14.25
C SER A 392 -12.02 31.42 14.29
N THR A 393 -12.39 30.49 13.41
CA THR A 393 -11.70 29.20 13.27
C THR A 393 -10.21 29.39 13.01
N ALA A 394 -9.82 30.35 12.15
CA ALA A 394 -8.42 30.65 11.84
C ALA A 394 -7.59 31.05 13.07
N LEU A 395 -8.17 31.85 13.98
CA LEU A 395 -7.51 32.23 15.23
C LEU A 395 -7.42 31.06 16.20
N CYS A 396 -8.51 30.33 16.42
CA CYS A 396 -8.53 29.18 17.33
C CYS A 396 -7.53 28.09 16.87
N ASP A 397 -7.40 27.87 15.57
CA ASP A 397 -6.42 26.96 14.97
C ASP A 397 -4.98 27.45 15.16
N ALA A 398 -4.73 28.75 14.97
CA ALA A 398 -3.42 29.35 15.21
C ALA A 398 -3.01 29.28 16.68
N LEU A 399 -3.95 29.47 17.62
CA LEU A 399 -3.73 29.34 19.06
C LEU A 399 -3.28 27.93 19.41
N MET A 400 -4.10 26.90 19.13
CA MET A 400 -3.75 25.52 19.48
C MET A 400 -2.42 25.08 18.88
N LYS A 401 -2.16 25.45 17.61
CA LYS A 401 -0.88 25.16 16.93
C LYS A 401 0.30 25.95 17.50
N THR A 402 0.07 27.00 18.30
CA THR A 402 1.12 27.77 18.98
C THR A 402 1.35 27.27 20.40
N PHE A 403 0.31 26.91 21.16
CA PHE A 403 0.44 26.37 22.52
C PHE A 403 1.15 25.02 22.57
N GLU A 404 0.82 24.07 21.67
CA GLU A 404 1.43 22.73 21.69
C GLU A 404 2.97 22.77 21.62
N PRO A 405 3.60 23.50 20.66
CA PRO A 405 5.05 23.60 20.66
C PRO A 405 5.61 24.30 21.88
N VAL A 406 4.90 25.27 22.47
CA VAL A 406 5.36 25.97 23.66
C VAL A 406 5.46 25.03 24.84
N TRP A 407 4.38 24.28 25.11
CA TRP A 407 4.33 23.34 26.21
C TRP A 407 5.35 22.21 26.08
N ARG A 408 5.57 21.74 24.84
CA ARG A 408 6.48 20.63 24.58
C ARG A 408 7.95 21.04 24.52
N LEU A 409 8.29 22.20 23.95
CA LEU A 409 9.67 22.62 23.72
C LEU A 409 10.21 23.56 24.79
N PHE A 410 9.34 24.27 25.50
CA PHE A 410 9.70 25.29 26.48
C PHE A 410 8.87 25.11 27.75
N PRO A 411 9.08 24.06 28.56
CA PRO A 411 8.33 23.89 29.81
C PRO A 411 8.58 25.10 30.74
N ALA A 412 7.52 25.62 31.35
CA ALA A 412 7.57 26.62 32.44
C ALA A 412 7.43 25.94 33.81
N GLU A 413 7.46 26.73 34.88
CA GLU A 413 7.01 26.30 36.21
C GLU A 413 5.58 25.72 36.14
N ASP A 414 5.34 24.66 36.90
CA ASP A 414 4.13 23.83 36.83
C ASP A 414 2.84 24.64 36.99
N ASP A 415 2.85 25.66 37.86
CA ASP A 415 1.70 26.54 38.10
C ASP A 415 1.27 27.30 36.84
N VAL A 416 2.22 27.76 36.03
CA VAL A 416 1.95 28.53 34.80
C VAL A 416 1.35 27.63 33.73
N MET A 417 1.92 26.43 33.58
CA MET A 417 1.47 25.43 32.62
C MET A 417 0.07 24.91 32.96
N SER A 418 -0.16 24.60 34.24
CA SER A 418 -1.45 24.15 34.76
C SER A 418 -2.55 25.21 34.54
N ALA A 419 -2.26 26.49 34.81
CA ALA A 419 -3.20 27.57 34.57
C ALA A 419 -3.58 27.73 33.08
N GLN A 420 -2.59 27.64 32.18
CA GLN A 420 -2.83 27.74 30.73
C GLN A 420 -3.67 26.56 30.22
N MET A 421 -3.29 25.33 30.60
CA MET A 421 -3.98 24.11 30.17
C MET A 421 -5.43 24.12 30.65
N LYS A 422 -5.64 24.42 31.94
CA LYS A 422 -6.97 24.46 32.54
C LYS A 422 -7.91 25.45 31.85
N ALA A 423 -7.40 26.63 31.49
CA ALA A 423 -8.20 27.64 30.81
C ALA A 423 -8.57 27.26 29.37
N ILE A 424 -7.68 26.57 28.63
CA ILE A 424 -8.00 26.05 27.29
C ILE A 424 -9.02 24.92 27.37
N PHE A 425 -8.88 23.98 28.32
CA PHE A 425 -9.88 22.94 28.55
C PHE A 425 -11.23 23.51 29.02
N ALA A 426 -11.23 24.57 29.82
CA ALA A 426 -12.45 25.28 30.21
C ALA A 426 -13.19 25.90 29.01
N ALA A 427 -12.46 26.41 28.00
CA ALA A 427 -13.07 26.96 26.79
C ALA A 427 -13.82 25.91 25.97
N ALA A 428 -13.35 24.66 25.94
CA ALA A 428 -14.09 23.55 25.30
C ALA A 428 -15.30 23.06 26.12
N ALA A 429 -15.31 23.33 27.42
CA ALA A 429 -16.39 22.94 28.32
C ALA A 429 -17.56 23.94 28.35
N SER A 430 -17.41 25.16 27.80
CA SER A 430 -18.44 26.20 27.84
C SER A 430 -19.39 26.15 26.63
N ASN A 431 -20.71 25.98 26.89
CA ASN A 431 -21.85 26.04 25.96
C ASN A 431 -21.80 25.09 24.73
N ASP A 432 -22.94 24.93 24.05
CA ASP A 432 -23.09 24.07 22.87
C ASP A 432 -22.47 24.64 21.58
N GLU A 433 -22.14 25.94 21.55
CA GLU A 433 -21.61 26.64 20.37
C GLU A 433 -20.08 26.48 20.17
N GLN A 434 -19.37 25.74 21.03
CA GLN A 434 -17.90 25.59 20.99
C GLN A 434 -17.42 24.19 20.54
N GLU A 435 -18.15 23.58 19.60
CA GLU A 435 -17.82 22.26 19.01
C GLU A 435 -16.39 22.20 18.43
N TYR A 436 -15.91 23.32 17.89
CA TYR A 436 -14.55 23.47 17.39
C TYR A 436 -13.50 23.14 18.46
N TRP A 437 -13.59 23.75 19.64
CA TRP A 437 -12.60 23.53 20.71
C TRP A 437 -12.67 22.11 21.26
N ARG A 438 -13.86 21.51 21.36
CA ARG A 438 -14.01 20.10 21.77
C ARG A 438 -13.25 19.20 20.82
N THR A 439 -13.42 19.37 19.51
CA THR A 439 -12.73 18.59 18.48
C THR A 439 -11.20 18.80 18.55
N LYS A 440 -10.75 20.05 18.65
CA LYS A 440 -9.31 20.37 18.69
C LYS A 440 -8.60 19.91 19.96
N ILE A 441 -9.27 19.91 21.10
CA ILE A 441 -8.71 19.34 22.33
C ILE A 441 -8.60 17.83 22.24
N LEU A 442 -9.60 17.14 21.67
CA LEU A 442 -9.52 15.70 21.44
C LEU A 442 -8.37 15.33 20.49
N GLU A 443 -8.20 16.09 19.39
CA GLU A 443 -7.05 15.95 18.48
C GLU A 443 -5.72 16.17 19.21
N PHE A 444 -5.64 17.21 20.04
CA PHE A 444 -4.46 17.52 20.84
C PHE A 444 -4.11 16.38 21.80
N VAL A 445 -5.04 15.93 22.63
CA VAL A 445 -4.80 14.84 23.59
C VAL A 445 -4.34 13.58 22.87
N ASN A 446 -5.01 13.17 21.79
CA ASN A 446 -4.60 11.99 21.01
C ASN A 446 -3.17 12.13 20.42
N LYS A 447 -2.81 13.33 19.96
CA LYS A 447 -1.46 13.61 19.46
C LYS A 447 -0.42 13.49 20.57
N GLU A 448 -0.69 14.03 21.76
CA GLU A 448 0.26 13.99 22.87
C GLU A 448 0.44 12.55 23.39
N LEU A 449 -0.62 11.75 23.49
CA LEU A 449 -0.53 10.35 23.95
C LEU A 449 0.27 9.45 22.98
N ARG A 450 0.24 9.73 21.66
CA ARG A 450 0.94 8.90 20.66
C ARG A 450 2.40 9.31 20.41
N ASN A 451 2.82 10.49 20.88
CA ASN A 451 4.12 11.03 20.55
C ASN A 451 5.19 10.55 21.55
N THR A 452 6.08 9.68 21.09
CA THR A 452 7.13 9.05 21.91
C THR A 452 8.19 10.03 22.44
N HIS A 453 8.19 11.28 21.97
CA HIS A 453 9.15 12.32 22.40
C HIS A 453 8.63 13.20 23.54
N ILE A 454 7.39 12.98 24.01
CA ILE A 454 6.82 13.69 25.13
C ILE A 454 7.14 12.94 26.42
N ASP A 455 7.54 13.67 27.45
CA ASP A 455 7.80 13.11 28.77
C ASP A 455 6.49 12.60 29.39
N VAL A 456 6.55 11.40 29.99
CA VAL A 456 5.39 10.80 30.68
C VAL A 456 4.91 11.71 31.79
N SER A 457 5.81 12.36 32.54
CA SER A 457 5.45 13.28 33.63
C SER A 457 4.57 14.44 33.13
N PHE A 458 4.87 15.02 31.97
CA PHE A 458 4.05 16.09 31.37
C PHE A 458 2.61 15.63 31.10
N VAL A 459 2.44 14.42 30.55
CA VAL A 459 1.11 13.88 30.29
C VAL A 459 0.37 13.63 31.60
N LEU A 460 1.03 13.07 32.61
CA LEU A 460 0.41 12.73 33.89
C LEU A 460 0.01 13.94 34.72
N GLU A 461 0.80 15.02 34.69
CA GLU A 461 0.59 16.21 35.50
C GLU A 461 -0.36 17.22 34.83
N PHE A 462 -0.29 17.38 33.51
CA PHE A 462 -1.01 18.46 32.81
C PHE A 462 -2.11 17.97 31.88
N VAL A 463 -1.90 16.88 31.13
CA VAL A 463 -2.88 16.43 30.13
C VAL A 463 -3.96 15.54 30.76
N LEU A 464 -3.54 14.54 31.53
CA LEU A 464 -4.42 13.53 32.13
C LEU A 464 -5.48 14.13 33.06
N PRO A 465 -5.16 15.03 34.02
CA PRO A 465 -6.16 15.58 34.94
C PRO A 465 -7.24 16.39 34.21
N ASN A 466 -6.81 17.25 33.29
CA ASN A 466 -7.71 18.12 32.53
C ASN A 466 -8.57 17.31 31.53
N ALA A 467 -7.99 16.30 30.88
CA ALA A 467 -8.73 15.42 29.98
C ALA A 467 -9.75 14.55 30.72
N MET A 468 -9.42 14.03 31.90
CA MET A 468 -10.36 13.27 32.73
C MET A 468 -11.49 14.15 33.27
N GLU A 469 -11.19 15.38 33.71
CA GLU A 469 -12.21 16.34 34.14
C GLU A 469 -13.16 16.70 32.98
N PHE A 470 -12.60 16.97 31.79
CA PHE A 470 -13.37 17.26 30.58
C PHE A 470 -14.26 16.08 30.16
N ALA A 471 -13.72 14.85 30.21
CA ALA A 471 -14.48 13.65 29.93
C ALA A 471 -15.70 13.51 30.87
N LEU A 472 -15.48 13.65 32.18
CA LEU A 472 -16.52 13.40 33.17
C LEU A 472 -17.53 14.54 33.31
N LYS A 473 -17.10 15.80 33.23
CA LYS A 473 -18.02 16.94 33.43
C LYS A 473 -18.81 17.30 32.17
N THR A 474 -18.22 17.07 30.99
CA THR A 474 -18.76 17.52 29.70
C THR A 474 -19.14 16.36 28.78
N LEU A 475 -18.18 15.50 28.39
CA LEU A 475 -18.42 14.48 27.34
C LEU A 475 -19.45 13.43 27.76
N ILE A 476 -19.41 12.94 29.01
CA ILE A 476 -20.35 11.89 29.48
C ILE A 476 -21.84 12.28 29.31
N LYS A 477 -22.16 13.58 29.27
CA LYS A 477 -23.53 14.10 29.12
C LYS A 477 -23.89 14.45 27.67
N THR A 478 -22.89 14.78 26.85
CA THR A 478 -23.07 15.29 25.49
C THR A 478 -22.87 14.20 24.44
N ASP A 479 -21.80 13.41 24.57
CA ASP A 479 -21.45 12.33 23.65
C ASP A 479 -20.68 11.21 24.38
N VAL A 480 -21.38 10.09 24.61
CA VAL A 480 -20.84 8.93 25.32
C VAL A 480 -19.79 8.17 24.48
N ALA A 481 -19.83 8.27 23.15
CA ALA A 481 -18.88 7.61 22.27
C ALA A 481 -17.50 8.28 22.32
N THR A 482 -17.45 9.61 22.24
CA THR A 482 -16.19 10.36 22.43
C THR A 482 -15.69 10.30 23.87
N PHE A 483 -16.58 10.32 24.87
CA PHE A 483 -16.23 10.03 26.26
C PHE A 483 -15.50 8.69 26.40
N SER A 484 -16.08 7.62 25.85
CA SER A 484 -15.52 6.27 25.93
C SER A 484 -14.18 6.16 25.17
N SER A 485 -14.07 6.83 24.02
CA SER A 485 -12.85 6.83 23.22
C SER A 485 -11.70 7.55 23.92
N LEU A 486 -11.96 8.73 24.48
CA LEU A 486 -10.95 9.52 25.21
C LEU A 486 -10.43 8.78 26.45
N LEU A 487 -11.32 8.27 27.30
CA LEU A 487 -10.89 7.53 28.50
C LEU A 487 -10.16 6.23 28.17
N TYR A 488 -10.57 5.54 27.10
CA TYR A 488 -9.85 4.36 26.63
C TYR A 488 -8.43 4.73 26.20
N GLN A 489 -8.25 5.79 25.42
CA GLN A 489 -6.91 6.26 24.99
C GLN A 489 -6.03 6.63 26.19
N LEU A 490 -6.59 7.31 27.19
CA LEU A 490 -5.86 7.66 28.41
C LEU A 490 -5.44 6.41 29.20
N GLY A 491 -6.33 5.43 29.36
CA GLY A 491 -6.00 4.20 30.09
C GLY A 491 -5.04 3.29 29.32
N ASP A 492 -5.15 3.21 27.99
CA ASP A 492 -4.23 2.48 27.11
C ASP A 492 -2.81 3.07 27.20
N TYR A 493 -2.69 4.41 27.17
CA TYR A 493 -1.42 5.10 27.38
C TYR A 493 -0.79 4.77 28.75
N VAL A 494 -1.60 4.80 29.82
CA VAL A 494 -1.15 4.46 31.18
C VAL A 494 -0.69 2.99 31.26
N ALA A 495 -1.38 2.07 30.57
CA ALA A 495 -0.99 0.67 30.51
C ALA A 495 0.32 0.47 29.74
N ASP A 496 0.49 1.10 28.58
CA ASP A 496 1.71 1.03 27.76
C ASP A 496 2.93 1.63 28.48
N LYS A 497 2.70 2.65 29.32
CA LYS A 497 3.74 3.34 30.10
C LYS A 497 3.87 2.87 31.54
N ALA A 498 3.21 1.77 31.92
CA ALA A 498 3.17 1.27 33.29
C ALA A 498 4.53 1.10 33.98
N GLY A 499 5.60 0.79 33.23
CA GLY A 499 6.96 0.64 33.75
C GLY A 499 7.71 1.95 34.01
N GLU A 500 7.21 3.08 33.51
CA GLU A 500 7.77 4.43 33.69
C GLU A 500 7.02 5.24 34.77
N ILE A 501 5.89 4.73 35.29
CA ILE A 501 5.01 5.40 36.26
C ILE A 501 5.34 4.94 37.68
N ASN A 502 5.62 5.89 38.58
CA ASN A 502 5.87 5.60 39.99
C ASN A 502 4.57 5.60 40.82
N GLU A 503 4.58 4.84 41.92
CA GLU A 503 3.53 4.95 42.94
C GLU A 503 3.49 6.39 43.49
N ASP A 504 2.29 6.94 43.60
CA ASP A 504 1.99 8.32 44.04
C ASP A 504 2.36 9.47 43.07
N GLN A 505 2.78 9.17 41.83
CA GLN A 505 3.10 10.21 40.84
C GLN A 505 1.86 10.99 40.35
N SER A 506 0.66 10.41 40.42
CA SER A 506 -0.58 11.08 40.03
C SER A 506 -1.74 10.58 40.87
N ALA A 507 -2.54 11.50 41.43
CA ALA A 507 -3.75 11.15 42.19
C ALA A 507 -4.85 10.50 41.31
N TYR A 508 -4.73 10.62 40.00
CA TYR A 508 -5.65 10.05 39.01
C TYR A 508 -5.30 8.63 38.61
N ILE A 509 -4.14 8.11 39.03
CA ILE A 509 -3.68 6.76 38.72
C ILE A 509 -3.49 6.00 40.02
N VAL A 510 -4.09 4.82 40.12
CA VAL A 510 -4.02 3.97 41.30
C VAL A 510 -3.65 2.57 40.88
N ARG A 511 -2.68 1.96 41.58
CA ARG A 511 -2.37 0.54 41.41
C ARG A 511 -3.56 -0.32 41.85
N SER A 512 -3.88 -1.34 41.07
CA SER A 512 -4.91 -2.32 41.44
C SER A 512 -4.60 -2.97 42.79
N LYS A 513 -5.64 -3.27 43.59
CA LYS A 513 -5.52 -3.83 44.95
C LYS A 513 -5.09 -5.31 44.99
N ALA A 514 -5.16 -6.01 43.86
CA ALA A 514 -4.62 -7.35 43.69
C ALA A 514 -3.17 -7.25 43.20
N ASP A 515 -2.33 -8.26 43.43
CA ASP A 515 -0.94 -8.38 42.91
C ASP A 515 -0.82 -8.30 41.36
N SER A 516 -1.91 -7.93 40.67
CA SER A 516 -1.94 -7.59 39.26
C SER A 516 -1.07 -6.35 38.93
N PRO A 517 -0.33 -6.37 37.82
CA PRO A 517 0.59 -5.29 37.43
C PRO A 517 -0.10 -4.06 36.80
N TYR A 518 -1.42 -3.96 36.86
CA TYR A 518 -2.18 -2.95 36.11
C TYR A 518 -2.48 -1.70 36.94
N TRP A 519 -2.32 -0.55 36.30
CA TRP A 519 -2.73 0.76 36.80
C TRP A 519 -4.15 1.08 36.34
N LEU A 520 -4.94 1.66 37.24
CA LEU A 520 -6.33 2.05 36.99
C LEU A 520 -6.50 3.56 37.14
N LEU A 521 -7.39 4.13 36.34
CA LEU A 521 -7.79 5.52 36.41
C LEU A 521 -8.78 5.74 37.56
N SER A 522 -8.54 6.76 38.38
CA SER A 522 -9.37 7.15 39.53
C SER A 522 -10.20 8.39 39.22
N LEU A 523 -11.52 8.28 39.34
CA LEU A 523 -12.45 9.41 39.18
C LEU A 523 -12.77 10.12 40.51
N GLY A 524 -12.31 9.57 41.64
CA GLY A 524 -12.70 10.03 42.98
C GLY A 524 -12.28 11.46 43.30
N GLU A 525 -11.13 11.89 42.75
CA GLU A 525 -10.60 13.25 42.92
C GLU A 525 -11.36 14.31 42.09
N ILE A 526 -12.16 13.89 41.11
CA ILE A 526 -12.87 14.79 40.19
C ILE A 526 -14.29 15.08 40.68
N ASP A 527 -15.03 14.02 41.02
CA ASP A 527 -16.40 14.10 41.52
C ASP A 527 -16.70 12.87 42.40
N ALA A 528 -17.07 13.10 43.66
CA ALA A 528 -17.47 12.04 44.59
C ALA A 528 -18.68 11.21 44.08
N ASN A 529 -19.49 11.77 43.18
CA ASN A 529 -20.63 11.10 42.56
C ASN A 529 -20.33 10.50 41.17
N ALA A 530 -19.08 10.54 40.70
CA ALA A 530 -18.67 10.08 39.37
C ALA A 530 -19.15 8.66 39.04
N GLU A 531 -18.97 7.71 39.96
CA GLU A 531 -19.40 6.32 39.76
C GLU A 531 -20.91 6.21 39.52
N LYS A 532 -21.71 7.00 40.25
CA LYS A 532 -23.17 6.96 40.12
C LYS A 532 -23.58 7.46 38.74
N THR A 533 -23.04 8.61 38.32
CA THR A 533 -23.25 9.19 37.00
C THR A 533 -22.83 8.23 35.89
N LEU A 534 -21.70 7.54 36.05
CA LEU A 534 -21.19 6.55 35.10
C LEU A 534 -22.15 5.37 34.94
N PHE A 535 -22.58 4.74 36.04
CA PHE A 535 -23.50 3.59 35.98
C PHE A 535 -24.90 3.98 35.51
N ASP A 536 -25.39 5.17 35.84
CA ASP A 536 -26.69 5.68 35.34
C ASP A 536 -26.64 5.94 33.83
N THR A 537 -25.54 6.51 33.34
CA THR A 537 -25.30 6.75 31.90
C THR A 537 -25.19 5.42 31.16
N GLY A 538 -24.40 4.46 31.67
CA GLY A 538 -24.32 3.12 31.12
C GLY A 538 -25.69 2.45 31.04
N ARG A 539 -26.50 2.48 32.11
CA ARG A 539 -27.86 1.91 32.08
C ARG A 539 -28.77 2.54 31.02
N LYS A 540 -28.62 3.84 30.72
CA LYS A 540 -29.37 4.50 29.65
C LYS A 540 -28.87 4.05 28.27
N LEU A 541 -27.55 4.05 28.06
CA LEU A 541 -26.90 3.62 26.81
C LEU A 541 -27.33 2.19 26.41
N PHE A 542 -27.25 1.23 27.34
CA PHE A 542 -27.66 -0.16 27.05
C PHE A 542 -29.16 -0.28 26.75
N LYS A 543 -30.03 0.52 27.41
CA LYS A 543 -31.47 0.55 27.10
C LYS A 543 -31.76 1.15 25.72
N GLU A 544 -30.96 2.11 25.26
CA GLU A 544 -31.09 2.72 23.94
C GLU A 544 -30.62 1.75 22.85
N SER A 545 -29.48 1.08 23.05
CA SER A 545 -29.02 0.02 22.15
C SER A 545 -30.01 -1.14 22.05
N GLU A 546 -30.72 -1.45 23.14
CA GLU A 546 -31.78 -2.45 23.11
C GLU A 546 -32.93 -2.09 22.15
N LYS A 547 -33.23 -0.80 21.98
CA LYS A 547 -34.29 -0.30 21.10
C LYS A 547 -33.84 -0.22 19.64
N ASN A 548 -32.63 0.28 19.39
CA ASN A 548 -32.17 0.58 18.03
C ASN A 548 -31.73 -0.67 17.24
N LYS A 549 -31.24 -1.72 17.93
CA LYS A 549 -30.80 -3.00 17.33
C LYS A 549 -29.78 -2.86 16.19
N ASP A 550 -29.00 -1.80 16.20
CA ASP A 550 -27.99 -1.45 15.20
C ASP A 550 -26.57 -1.75 15.71
N THR A 551 -25.63 -1.91 14.78
CA THR A 551 -24.22 -2.23 15.06
C THR A 551 -23.50 -1.08 15.76
N GLU A 552 -23.85 0.17 15.46
CA GLU A 552 -23.21 1.36 16.01
C GLU A 552 -23.48 1.49 17.52
N SER A 553 -24.74 1.34 17.95
CA SER A 553 -25.06 1.41 19.38
C SER A 553 -24.39 0.30 20.20
N LEU A 554 -24.26 -0.91 19.64
CA LEU A 554 -23.53 -2.02 20.26
C LEU A 554 -22.02 -1.74 20.35
N ALA A 555 -21.44 -1.11 19.33
CA ALA A 555 -20.03 -0.71 19.32
C ALA A 555 -19.75 0.33 20.42
N VAL A 556 -20.64 1.31 20.63
CA VAL A 556 -20.51 2.29 21.72
C VAL A 556 -20.65 1.62 23.09
N CYS A 557 -21.62 0.70 23.26
CA CYS A 557 -21.76 -0.08 24.51
C CYS A 557 -20.50 -0.91 24.80
N TRP A 558 -19.93 -1.54 23.76
CA TRP A 558 -18.70 -2.31 23.86
C TRP A 558 -17.52 -1.44 24.28
N LYS A 559 -17.34 -0.28 23.63
CA LYS A 559 -16.26 0.66 23.99
C LYS A 559 -16.43 1.21 25.41
N PHE A 560 -17.66 1.48 25.82
CA PHE A 560 -17.96 1.88 27.19
C PHE A 560 -17.56 0.78 28.20
N CYS A 561 -17.84 -0.50 27.91
CA CYS A 561 -17.37 -1.62 28.74
C CYS A 561 -15.83 -1.70 28.82
N LYS A 562 -15.11 -1.43 27.72
CA LYS A 562 -13.64 -1.35 27.75
C LYS A 562 -13.15 -0.28 28.72
N VAL A 563 -13.80 0.90 28.74
CA VAL A 563 -13.45 1.96 29.69
C VAL A 563 -13.66 1.53 31.14
N LEU A 564 -14.73 0.80 31.44
CA LEU A 564 -14.96 0.30 32.81
C LEU A 564 -13.84 -0.63 33.31
N GLN A 565 -13.12 -1.30 32.41
CA GLN A 565 -11.97 -2.16 32.78
C GLN A 565 -10.75 -1.34 33.24
N LEU A 566 -10.67 -0.08 32.80
CA LEU A 566 -9.54 0.82 33.06
C LEU A 566 -9.79 1.72 34.27
N LEU A 567 -10.98 1.67 34.88
CA LEU A 567 -11.39 2.55 35.99
C LEU A 567 -11.37 1.81 37.33
N ARG A 568 -10.99 2.53 38.40
CA ARG A 568 -11.16 2.08 39.78
C ARG A 568 -12.63 2.24 40.19
N LEU A 569 -13.37 1.14 40.22
CA LEU A 569 -14.79 1.10 40.55
C LEU A 569 -15.08 0.21 41.77
N ASN A 570 -16.23 0.43 42.42
CA ASN A 570 -16.72 -0.49 43.44
C ASN A 570 -17.21 -1.83 42.84
N ASP A 571 -16.55 -2.94 43.20
CA ASP A 571 -16.85 -4.29 42.70
C ASP A 571 -18.31 -4.72 42.88
N ALA A 572 -18.93 -4.39 44.03
CA ALA A 572 -20.32 -4.79 44.29
C ALA A 572 -21.30 -4.06 43.37
N LYS A 573 -21.05 -2.79 43.06
CA LYS A 573 -21.83 -2.01 42.08
C LYS A 573 -21.58 -2.49 40.65
N LEU A 574 -20.34 -2.85 40.31
CA LEU A 574 -20.01 -3.36 38.99
C LEU A 574 -20.68 -4.72 38.72
N ILE A 575 -20.73 -5.62 39.73
CA ILE A 575 -21.45 -6.89 39.63
C ILE A 575 -22.95 -6.66 39.47
N SER A 576 -23.56 -5.76 40.25
CA SER A 576 -25.00 -5.47 40.13
C SER A 576 -25.36 -4.78 38.80
N PHE A 577 -24.42 -4.05 38.20
CA PHE A 577 -24.55 -3.47 36.86
C PHE A 577 -24.48 -4.52 35.74
N THR A 578 -23.47 -5.41 35.76
CA THR A 578 -23.22 -6.35 34.65
C THR A 578 -24.15 -7.56 34.65
N THR A 579 -24.55 -8.07 35.83
CA THR A 579 -25.39 -9.28 35.95
C THR A 579 -26.68 -9.22 35.11
N PRO A 580 -27.53 -8.18 35.22
CA PRO A 580 -28.76 -8.10 34.42
C PRO A 580 -28.50 -7.87 32.92
N LEU A 581 -27.34 -7.31 32.53
CA LEU A 581 -27.00 -7.10 31.13
C LEU A 581 -26.53 -8.39 30.46
N ILE A 582 -25.76 -9.22 31.17
CA ILE A 582 -25.34 -10.55 30.69
C ILE A 582 -26.57 -11.44 30.46
N THR A 583 -27.51 -11.49 31.41
CA THR A 583 -28.72 -12.33 31.26
C THR A 583 -29.53 -11.93 30.03
N LYS A 584 -29.65 -10.64 29.74
CA LYS A 584 -30.31 -10.15 28.54
C LYS A 584 -29.55 -10.48 27.25
N CYS A 585 -28.22 -10.44 27.26
CA CYS A 585 -27.44 -10.87 26.11
C CYS A 585 -27.61 -12.38 25.86
N ASP A 586 -27.57 -13.19 26.93
CA ASP A 586 -27.78 -14.64 26.86
C ASP A 586 -29.20 -14.99 26.36
N GLU A 587 -30.22 -14.19 26.69
CA GLU A 587 -31.58 -14.31 26.11
C GLU A 587 -31.58 -14.01 24.61
N ARG A 588 -30.92 -12.92 24.17
CA ARG A 588 -30.82 -12.55 22.75
C ARG A 588 -30.07 -13.57 21.89
N LEU A 589 -29.05 -14.22 22.46
CA LEU A 589 -28.26 -15.24 21.75
C LEU A 589 -29.03 -16.56 21.55
N LYS A 590 -30.10 -16.81 22.33
CA LYS A 590 -30.97 -17.97 22.14
C LYS A 590 -31.98 -17.80 21.00
N ASP A 591 -32.23 -16.56 20.57
CA ASP A 591 -33.09 -16.27 19.42
C ASP A 591 -32.28 -16.41 18.11
N GLU A 592 -32.47 -17.51 17.37
CA GLU A 592 -31.69 -17.90 16.17
C GLU A 592 -31.78 -16.91 14.97
N SER A 593 -32.53 -15.82 15.07
CA SER A 593 -32.87 -14.91 13.95
C SER A 593 -32.25 -13.50 14.03
N SER A 594 -31.31 -13.23 14.94
CA SER A 594 -30.75 -11.88 15.10
C SER A 594 -29.58 -11.58 14.14
N ALA A 595 -29.70 -10.54 13.32
CA ALA A 595 -28.64 -10.08 12.40
C ALA A 595 -27.32 -9.68 13.11
N CYS A 596 -27.33 -9.52 14.44
CA CYS A 596 -26.20 -9.06 15.26
C CYS A 596 -25.68 -10.13 16.26
N THR A 597 -25.90 -11.43 16.02
CA THR A 597 -25.51 -12.49 16.98
C THR A 597 -24.05 -12.36 17.43
N THR A 598 -23.13 -12.08 16.50
CA THR A 598 -21.69 -12.04 16.80
C THR A 598 -21.27 -10.80 17.59
N GLN A 599 -21.91 -9.66 17.31
CA GLN A 599 -21.73 -8.40 18.03
C GLN A 599 -22.24 -8.53 19.47
N VAL A 600 -23.41 -9.16 19.65
CA VAL A 600 -23.97 -9.43 20.97
C VAL A 600 -23.07 -10.39 21.76
N ALA A 601 -22.52 -11.43 21.13
CA ALA A 601 -21.58 -12.35 21.76
C ALA A 601 -20.28 -11.64 22.21
N ALA A 602 -19.71 -10.77 21.38
CA ALA A 602 -18.52 -9.99 21.72
C ALA A 602 -18.77 -9.05 22.91
N LEU A 603 -19.90 -8.32 22.91
CA LEU A 603 -20.30 -7.45 24.02
C LEU A 603 -20.56 -8.24 25.31
N ARG A 604 -21.23 -9.39 25.21
CA ARG A 604 -21.48 -10.30 26.33
C ARG A 604 -20.17 -10.79 26.93
N ALA A 605 -19.18 -11.13 26.12
CA ALA A 605 -17.87 -11.57 26.60
C ALA A 605 -17.11 -10.47 27.36
N GLU A 606 -17.21 -9.21 26.92
CA GLU A 606 -16.67 -8.06 27.66
C GLU A 606 -17.38 -7.83 29.01
N LEU A 607 -18.70 -7.89 29.04
CA LEU A 607 -19.49 -7.76 30.27
C LEU A 607 -19.18 -8.90 31.25
N TRP A 608 -19.02 -10.12 30.73
CA TRP A 608 -18.66 -11.28 31.52
C TRP A 608 -17.28 -11.09 32.13
N GLN A 609 -16.28 -10.64 31.37
CA GLN A 609 -14.96 -10.36 31.90
C GLN A 609 -15.00 -9.36 33.08
N LEU A 610 -15.70 -8.22 32.90
CA LEU A 610 -15.89 -7.23 33.97
C LEU A 610 -16.46 -7.85 35.24
N GLN A 611 -17.47 -8.71 35.09
CA GLN A 611 -18.10 -9.40 36.22
C GLN A 611 -17.13 -10.36 36.91
N GLN A 612 -16.30 -11.09 36.16
CA GLN A 612 -15.36 -12.06 36.74
C GLN A 612 -14.26 -11.38 37.55
N PHE A 613 -13.69 -10.28 37.05
CA PHE A 613 -12.68 -9.54 37.80
C PHE A 613 -13.24 -8.96 39.11
N ALA A 614 -14.42 -8.35 39.07
CA ALA A 614 -15.07 -7.84 40.28
C ALA A 614 -15.38 -8.94 41.30
N LYS A 615 -15.77 -10.14 40.85
CA LYS A 615 -16.00 -11.30 41.73
C LYS A 615 -14.71 -11.78 42.38
N HIS A 616 -13.63 -11.92 41.60
CA HIS A 616 -12.33 -12.36 42.10
C HIS A 616 -11.73 -11.37 43.11
N GLN A 617 -11.85 -10.06 42.86
CA GLN A 617 -11.38 -9.03 43.80
C GLN A 617 -12.19 -8.98 45.10
N LYS A 618 -13.52 -9.12 45.02
CA LYS A 618 -14.42 -9.03 46.18
C LYS A 618 -14.25 -10.20 47.16
N SER A 619 -14.03 -11.41 46.66
CA SER A 619 -13.72 -12.56 47.51
C SER A 619 -12.29 -13.00 47.29
N LYS A 620 -11.42 -12.74 48.26
CA LYS A 620 -10.08 -13.36 48.37
C LYS A 620 -10.09 -14.91 48.33
N SER A 621 -11.26 -15.54 48.16
CA SER A 621 -11.50 -16.98 48.15
C SER A 621 -12.68 -17.43 47.26
N SER A 622 -13.04 -16.74 46.16
CA SER A 622 -13.88 -17.43 45.15
C SER A 622 -13.00 -18.44 44.45
N THR A 623 -12.91 -19.64 45.03
CA THR A 623 -12.09 -20.73 44.51
C THR A 623 -12.59 -21.04 43.10
N ILE A 624 -11.82 -20.65 42.09
CA ILE A 624 -12.00 -21.13 40.72
C ILE A 624 -11.96 -22.65 40.82
N THR A 625 -13.08 -23.32 40.57
CA THR A 625 -13.15 -24.78 40.66
C THR A 625 -12.84 -25.39 39.30
N THR A 626 -12.26 -26.59 39.28
CA THR A 626 -12.04 -27.35 38.04
C THR A 626 -13.31 -27.46 37.19
N LYS A 627 -14.47 -27.70 37.84
CA LYS A 627 -15.76 -27.79 37.15
C LYS A 627 -16.17 -26.49 36.48
N TYR A 628 -15.90 -25.35 37.11
CA TYR A 628 -16.19 -24.04 36.54
C TYR A 628 -15.31 -23.74 35.32
N VAL A 629 -14.02 -24.04 35.39
CA VAL A 629 -13.08 -23.87 34.27
C VAL A 629 -13.43 -24.81 33.13
N GLU A 630 -13.71 -26.08 33.41
CA GLU A 630 -14.16 -27.03 32.38
C GLU A 630 -15.45 -26.56 31.71
N GLN A 631 -16.44 -26.08 32.46
CA GLN A 631 -17.68 -25.54 31.88
C GLN A 631 -17.46 -24.30 31.02
N ALA A 632 -16.55 -23.41 31.43
CA ALA A 632 -16.23 -22.21 30.66
C ALA A 632 -15.46 -22.54 29.36
N LEU A 633 -14.60 -23.58 29.37
CA LEU A 633 -13.79 -23.99 28.22
C LEU A 633 -14.49 -24.97 27.27
N LEU A 634 -15.45 -25.76 27.78
CA LEU A 634 -16.24 -26.72 26.99
C LEU A 634 -17.61 -26.17 26.58
N GLY A 635 -17.97 -24.97 27.02
CA GLY A 635 -19.22 -24.30 26.65
C GLY A 635 -19.29 -23.98 25.16
N LYS A 636 -20.51 -23.72 24.66
CA LYS A 636 -20.80 -23.49 23.22
C LYS A 636 -20.13 -22.25 22.60
N GLU A 637 -19.43 -21.42 23.38
CA GLU A 637 -18.84 -20.15 22.96
C GLU A 637 -17.48 -19.90 23.63
N ALA A 638 -16.48 -20.74 23.35
CA ALA A 638 -15.08 -20.48 23.75
C ALA A 638 -14.53 -19.27 22.95
N SER A 639 -14.90 -18.08 23.39
CA SER A 639 -14.52 -16.80 22.80
C SER A 639 -13.07 -16.45 23.16
N PHE A 640 -12.36 -15.70 22.30
CA PHE A 640 -11.03 -15.17 22.61
C PHE A 640 -11.01 -14.48 23.97
N LYS A 641 -11.99 -13.60 24.20
CA LYS A 641 -12.08 -12.85 25.44
C LYS A 641 -12.31 -13.73 26.65
N THR A 642 -13.10 -14.79 26.52
CA THR A 642 -13.33 -15.78 27.57
C THR A 642 -12.03 -16.51 27.91
N LEU A 643 -11.31 -16.99 26.90
CA LEU A 643 -10.02 -17.68 27.09
C LEU A 643 -8.96 -16.76 27.71
N SER A 644 -8.86 -15.51 27.23
CA SER A 644 -7.92 -14.52 27.73
C SER A 644 -8.20 -14.15 29.19
N THR A 645 -9.48 -14.01 29.56
CA THR A 645 -9.89 -13.75 30.94
C THR A 645 -9.53 -14.91 31.87
N LEU A 646 -9.83 -16.14 31.45
CA LEU A 646 -9.47 -17.33 32.23
C LEU A 646 -7.96 -17.44 32.43
N LEU A 647 -7.18 -17.25 31.36
CA LEU A 647 -5.73 -17.26 31.43
C LEU A 647 -5.21 -16.21 32.42
N MET A 648 -5.71 -14.97 32.36
CA MET A 648 -5.31 -13.91 33.29
C MET A 648 -5.64 -14.27 34.74
N LEU A 649 -6.85 -14.77 35.02
CA LEU A 649 -7.24 -15.18 36.37
C LEU A 649 -6.38 -16.34 36.89
N ILE A 650 -6.03 -17.30 36.04
CA ILE A 650 -5.17 -18.42 36.40
C ILE A 650 -3.74 -17.94 36.69
N ASP A 651 -3.18 -17.06 35.85
CA ASP A 651 -1.82 -16.53 36.01
C ASP A 651 -1.67 -15.69 37.30
N THR A 652 -2.75 -15.14 37.86
CA THR A 652 -2.71 -14.42 39.15
C THR A 652 -2.62 -15.31 40.40
N GLU A 653 -2.89 -16.61 40.27
CA GLU A 653 -2.78 -17.57 41.39
C GLU A 653 -1.42 -18.28 41.37
N PRO A 654 -0.89 -18.72 42.54
CA PRO A 654 0.35 -19.50 42.59
C PRO A 654 0.21 -20.86 41.89
N GLU A 655 1.32 -21.40 41.36
CA GLU A 655 1.35 -22.65 40.55
C GLU A 655 0.64 -23.84 41.23
N GLU A 656 0.75 -23.97 42.56
CA GLU A 656 0.08 -25.04 43.31
C GLU A 656 -1.44 -25.01 43.15
N LYS A 657 -2.05 -23.81 43.16
CA LYS A 657 -3.49 -23.63 42.96
C LYS A 657 -3.86 -23.74 41.48
N GLN A 658 -3.01 -23.27 40.57
CA GLN A 658 -3.22 -23.45 39.13
C GLN A 658 -3.37 -24.94 38.80
N HIS A 659 -2.44 -25.78 39.29
CA HIS A 659 -2.45 -27.23 39.07
C HIS A 659 -3.56 -27.97 39.82
N ALA A 660 -4.10 -27.39 40.90
CA ALA A 660 -5.29 -27.93 41.57
C ALA A 660 -6.56 -27.78 40.70
N VAL A 661 -6.61 -26.73 39.88
CA VAL A 661 -7.73 -26.45 38.98
C VAL A 661 -7.52 -27.11 37.61
N LEU A 662 -6.32 -27.00 37.03
CA LEU A 662 -5.94 -27.51 35.71
C LEU A 662 -5.24 -28.88 35.81
N THR A 663 -6.03 -29.92 36.04
CA THR A 663 -5.56 -31.29 36.26
C THR A 663 -5.20 -32.03 34.97
N VAL A 664 -4.38 -33.08 35.07
CA VAL A 664 -4.03 -33.95 33.92
C VAL A 664 -5.27 -34.61 33.31
N ASP A 665 -6.24 -35.02 34.12
CA ASP A 665 -7.47 -35.69 33.66
C ASP A 665 -8.37 -34.78 32.82
N SER A 666 -8.37 -33.48 33.13
CA SER A 666 -9.16 -32.47 32.42
C SER A 666 -8.48 -31.99 31.13
N LEU A 667 -7.14 -32.01 31.08
CA LEU A 667 -6.34 -31.61 29.92
C LEU A 667 -6.78 -32.32 28.63
N SER A 668 -7.02 -33.63 28.67
CA SER A 668 -7.41 -34.40 27.48
C SER A 668 -8.75 -33.96 26.87
N ARG A 669 -9.73 -33.61 27.72
CA ARG A 669 -11.07 -33.15 27.31
C ARG A 669 -11.01 -31.72 26.78
N VAL A 670 -10.34 -30.83 27.52
CA VAL A 670 -10.17 -29.42 27.14
C VAL A 670 -9.35 -29.27 25.86
N ALA A 671 -8.23 -29.99 25.75
CA ALA A 671 -7.38 -29.95 24.56
C ALA A 671 -8.17 -30.30 23.31
N LYS A 672 -8.97 -31.38 23.32
CA LYS A 672 -9.83 -31.77 22.18
C LYS A 672 -10.75 -30.66 21.70
N SER A 673 -11.33 -29.88 22.62
CA SER A 673 -12.19 -28.72 22.29
C SER A 673 -11.41 -27.57 21.65
N LEU A 674 -10.18 -27.33 22.08
CA LEU A 674 -9.34 -26.20 21.63
C LEU A 674 -8.47 -26.51 20.39
N LEU A 675 -8.32 -27.77 19.97
CA LEU A 675 -7.55 -28.12 18.77
C LEU A 675 -7.98 -27.37 17.50
N PRO A 676 -9.28 -27.17 17.19
CA PRO A 676 -9.71 -26.33 16.06
C PRO A 676 -9.22 -24.88 16.18
N THR A 677 -9.21 -24.31 17.38
CA THR A 677 -8.73 -22.94 17.63
C THR A 677 -7.24 -22.80 17.28
N LEU A 678 -6.44 -23.84 17.53
CA LEU A 678 -5.02 -23.86 17.16
C LEU A 678 -4.77 -23.86 15.64
N ARG A 679 -5.77 -24.22 14.83
CA ARG A 679 -5.73 -24.17 13.37
C ARG A 679 -6.32 -22.89 12.79
N SER A 680 -6.80 -21.97 13.64
CA SER A 680 -7.37 -20.68 13.24
C SER A 680 -6.33 -19.83 12.49
N PRO A 681 -6.72 -18.99 11.52
CA PRO A 681 -5.82 -18.00 10.93
C PRO A 681 -5.43 -16.88 11.92
N VAL A 682 -6.24 -16.66 12.96
CA VAL A 682 -6.01 -15.61 13.98
C VAL A 682 -4.89 -16.01 14.94
N HIS A 683 -3.83 -15.21 14.96
CA HIS A 683 -2.67 -15.44 15.82
C HIS A 683 -3.02 -15.37 17.32
N GLU A 684 -3.78 -14.36 17.74
CA GLU A 684 -4.14 -14.12 19.13
C GLU A 684 -4.92 -15.27 19.75
N LEU A 685 -5.86 -15.85 18.98
CA LEU A 685 -6.63 -17.03 19.39
C LEU A 685 -5.74 -18.26 19.57
N ARG A 686 -4.84 -18.54 18.60
CA ARG A 686 -3.89 -19.65 18.71
C ARG A 686 -3.01 -19.48 19.95
N LEU A 687 -2.47 -18.27 20.15
CA LEU A 687 -1.57 -17.98 21.26
C LEU A 687 -2.25 -18.18 22.62
N VAL A 688 -3.42 -17.58 22.84
CA VAL A 688 -4.13 -17.69 24.12
C VAL A 688 -4.54 -19.15 24.40
N ALA A 689 -5.00 -19.89 23.38
CA ALA A 689 -5.31 -21.30 23.53
C ALA A 689 -4.06 -22.14 23.90
N LEU A 690 -2.91 -21.89 23.27
CA LEU A 690 -1.65 -22.58 23.60
C LEU A 690 -1.16 -22.24 25.01
N GLN A 691 -1.19 -20.96 25.39
CA GLN A 691 -0.77 -20.52 26.72
C GLN A 691 -1.62 -21.19 27.80
N LEU A 692 -2.95 -21.22 27.60
CA LEU A 692 -3.85 -21.90 28.53
C LEU A 692 -3.56 -23.40 28.63
N LEU A 693 -3.35 -24.08 27.50
CA LEU A 693 -3.00 -25.51 27.48
C LEU A 693 -1.64 -25.79 28.15
N ALA A 694 -0.69 -24.86 28.06
CA ALA A 694 0.63 -24.98 28.70
C ALA A 694 0.60 -24.78 30.22
N ARG A 695 -0.47 -24.18 30.79
CA ARG A 695 -0.66 -24.01 32.25
C ARG A 695 -1.20 -25.24 32.96
N PHE A 696 -1.64 -26.27 32.24
CA PHE A 696 -2.03 -27.53 32.86
C PHE A 696 -0.83 -28.24 33.48
N LYS A 697 -1.09 -29.01 34.54
CA LYS A 697 -0.04 -29.83 35.18
C LYS A 697 0.67 -30.70 34.13
N ARG A 698 2.00 -30.52 34.03
CA ARG A 698 2.83 -31.11 32.96
C ARG A 698 2.88 -32.64 33.03
N LEU A 699 2.81 -33.27 31.86
CA LEU A 699 3.11 -34.69 31.67
C LEU A 699 4.62 -34.90 31.60
N ASN A 700 5.09 -36.04 32.11
CA ASN A 700 6.46 -36.50 31.90
C ASN A 700 6.63 -37.06 30.49
N PHE A 701 7.88 -37.10 30.02
CA PHE A 701 8.26 -38.02 28.96
C PHE A 701 7.91 -39.45 29.39
N LEU A 702 7.39 -40.24 28.46
CA LEU A 702 7.06 -41.65 28.65
C LEU A 702 8.37 -42.46 28.81
N ASP A 703 8.37 -43.39 29.76
CA ASP A 703 9.52 -44.27 30.00
C ASP A 703 9.79 -45.17 28.79
N SER A 704 11.06 -45.26 28.38
CA SER A 704 11.51 -46.16 27.31
C SER A 704 12.90 -46.69 27.63
N ASP A 705 13.23 -47.89 27.13
CA ASP A 705 14.51 -48.58 27.36
C ASP A 705 15.77 -47.77 26.99
N ASN A 706 15.65 -46.72 26.16
CA ASN A 706 16.78 -45.94 25.61
C ASN A 706 17.12 -44.63 26.35
N GLY A 707 16.44 -44.25 27.44
CA GLY A 707 16.91 -43.21 28.39
C GLY A 707 17.25 -41.78 27.90
N LEU A 708 16.95 -41.38 26.65
CA LEU A 708 17.44 -40.09 26.09
C LEU A 708 16.71 -38.83 26.58
N LEU A 709 15.40 -38.86 26.82
CA LEU A 709 14.62 -37.75 27.41
C LEU A 709 13.92 -38.26 28.67
N THR A 710 14.12 -37.57 29.80
CA THR A 710 13.54 -37.90 31.10
C THR A 710 12.99 -36.64 31.76
N GLY A 711 12.03 -36.80 32.69
CA GLY A 711 11.40 -35.68 33.40
C GLY A 711 10.23 -35.04 32.65
N LEU A 712 9.93 -33.77 32.94
CA LEU A 712 8.78 -33.05 32.41
C LEU A 712 8.97 -32.71 30.93
N CYS A 713 7.94 -32.96 30.11
CA CYS A 713 8.00 -32.65 28.68
C CYS A 713 7.86 -31.14 28.41
N ASP A 714 8.82 -30.57 27.68
CA ASP A 714 8.92 -29.13 27.36
C ASP A 714 8.18 -28.72 26.08
N LEU A 715 7.58 -29.67 25.35
CA LEU A 715 6.95 -29.40 24.05
C LEU A 715 5.87 -28.28 24.08
N PRO A 716 4.96 -28.21 25.08
CA PRO A 716 4.00 -27.11 25.17
C PRO A 716 4.65 -25.72 25.26
N ASP A 717 5.73 -25.57 26.02
CA ASP A 717 6.45 -24.29 26.15
C ASP A 717 7.13 -23.90 24.83
N VAL A 718 7.71 -24.89 24.13
CA VAL A 718 8.32 -24.67 22.82
C VAL A 718 7.27 -24.18 21.82
N CYS A 719 6.06 -24.75 21.86
CA CYS A 719 4.92 -24.34 21.03
C CYS A 719 4.47 -22.91 21.34
N VAL A 720 4.39 -22.52 22.62
CA VAL A 720 4.07 -21.14 23.03
C VAL A 720 5.14 -20.16 22.55
N ASN A 721 6.42 -20.46 22.75
CA ASN A 721 7.54 -19.62 22.31
C ASN A 721 7.59 -19.47 20.78
N LEU A 722 7.25 -20.52 20.06
CA LEU A 722 7.13 -20.50 18.60
C LEU A 722 6.02 -19.55 18.15
N GLU A 723 4.85 -19.60 18.77
CA GLU A 723 3.73 -18.69 18.45
C GLU A 723 4.09 -17.24 18.78
N LEU A 724 4.68 -16.98 19.95
CA LEU A 724 5.13 -15.63 20.35
C LEU A 724 6.13 -15.03 19.36
N SER A 725 7.07 -15.85 18.86
CA SER A 725 8.04 -15.43 17.85
C SER A 725 7.41 -15.09 16.49
N CYS A 726 6.19 -15.57 16.23
CA CYS A 726 5.43 -15.30 15.01
C CYS A 726 4.57 -14.02 15.10
N LYS A 727 4.36 -13.41 16.28
CA LYS A 727 3.52 -12.20 16.47
C LYS A 727 3.94 -11.02 15.58
N LYS A 728 5.24 -10.79 15.45
CA LYS A 728 5.85 -9.75 14.60
C LYS A 728 6.93 -10.37 13.72
N ILE A 729 6.53 -11.36 12.92
CA ILE A 729 7.47 -12.12 12.10
C ILE A 729 8.22 -11.19 11.13
N SER A 730 9.54 -11.31 11.11
CA SER A 730 10.44 -10.52 10.28
C SER A 730 11.70 -11.30 9.98
N VAL A 731 12.55 -10.77 9.11
CA VAL A 731 13.87 -11.36 8.82
C VAL A 731 14.73 -11.50 10.10
N ALA A 732 14.53 -10.64 11.10
CA ALA A 732 15.25 -10.73 12.37
C ALA A 732 14.81 -11.93 13.22
N THR A 733 13.52 -12.30 13.20
CA THR A 733 12.99 -13.42 14.01
C THR A 733 13.03 -14.77 13.27
N GLU A 734 13.27 -14.77 11.97
CA GLU A 734 13.32 -15.97 11.11
C GLU A 734 14.18 -17.10 11.69
N ARG A 735 15.42 -16.80 12.06
CA ARG A 735 16.36 -17.83 12.58
C ARG A 735 15.83 -18.49 13.85
N GLU A 736 15.20 -17.72 14.71
CA GLU A 736 14.65 -18.21 15.97
C GLU A 736 13.41 -19.07 15.72
N VAL A 737 12.52 -18.64 14.82
CA VAL A 737 11.34 -19.43 14.39
C VAL A 737 11.77 -20.76 13.79
N VAL A 738 12.78 -20.77 12.89
CA VAL A 738 13.30 -22.00 12.28
C VAL A 738 13.95 -22.92 13.33
N ARG A 739 14.68 -22.36 14.29
CA ARG A 739 15.26 -23.11 15.41
C ARG A 739 14.17 -23.79 16.25
N LEU A 740 13.10 -23.06 16.58
CA LEU A 740 11.96 -23.58 17.34
C LEU A 740 11.17 -24.64 16.57
N LEU A 741 10.91 -24.43 15.28
CA LEU A 741 10.31 -25.45 14.39
C LEU A 741 11.14 -26.74 14.35
N THR A 742 12.47 -26.60 14.29
CA THR A 742 13.39 -27.75 14.33
C THR A 742 13.32 -28.47 15.67
N ARG A 743 13.18 -27.74 16.79
CA ARG A 743 12.99 -28.32 18.12
C ARG A 743 11.66 -29.08 18.22
N VAL A 744 10.56 -28.51 17.72
CA VAL A 744 9.25 -29.19 17.63
C VAL A 744 9.38 -30.50 16.83
N LYS A 745 10.04 -30.44 15.66
CA LYS A 745 10.30 -31.62 14.82
C LYS A 745 11.03 -32.74 15.58
N ILE A 746 12.09 -32.39 16.33
CA ILE A 746 12.87 -33.36 17.12
C ILE A 746 12.03 -34.00 18.22
N LEU A 747 11.27 -33.20 18.98
CA LEU A 747 10.42 -33.69 20.06
C LEU A 747 9.29 -34.57 19.52
N CYS A 748 8.61 -34.16 18.45
CA CYS A 748 7.55 -34.96 17.84
C CYS A 748 8.04 -36.31 17.29
N ARG A 749 9.32 -36.41 16.88
CA ARG A 749 9.95 -37.67 16.43
C ARG A 749 10.16 -38.67 17.58
N SER A 750 10.30 -38.21 18.81
CA SER A 750 10.61 -39.10 19.94
C SER A 750 9.39 -39.96 20.32
N PRO A 751 9.56 -41.29 20.53
CA PRO A 751 8.49 -42.12 21.08
C PRO A 751 8.18 -41.76 22.54
N GLN A 752 9.13 -41.16 23.26
CA GLN A 752 8.98 -40.75 24.66
C GLN A 752 8.06 -39.53 24.82
N THR A 753 7.78 -38.78 23.76
CA THR A 753 6.93 -37.58 23.87
C THR A 753 5.45 -37.96 23.93
N PRO A 754 4.68 -37.46 24.91
CA PRO A 754 3.25 -37.73 25.02
C PRO A 754 2.48 -37.42 23.74
N GLU A 755 1.64 -38.36 23.31
CA GLU A 755 0.84 -38.27 22.09
C GLU A 755 -0.06 -37.02 22.07
N LEU A 756 -0.65 -36.65 23.22
CA LEU A 756 -1.48 -35.46 23.34
C LEU A 756 -0.71 -34.16 23.02
N TYR A 757 0.55 -34.06 23.45
CA TYR A 757 1.38 -32.89 23.13
C TYR A 757 1.78 -32.86 21.65
N LYS A 758 2.00 -34.03 21.03
CA LYS A 758 2.16 -34.10 19.57
C LYS A 758 0.89 -33.63 18.84
N LYS A 759 -0.30 -34.00 19.33
CA LYS A 759 -1.59 -33.51 18.79
C LYS A 759 -1.72 -32.00 18.87
N ILE A 760 -1.39 -31.40 20.00
CA ILE A 760 -1.38 -29.94 20.17
C ILE A 760 -0.40 -29.29 19.18
N ALA A 761 0.83 -29.79 19.10
CA ALA A 761 1.86 -29.26 18.21
C ALA A 761 1.45 -29.35 16.73
N VAL A 762 0.91 -30.48 16.26
CA VAL A 762 0.48 -30.63 14.86
C VAL A 762 -0.65 -29.66 14.51
N ASN A 763 -1.63 -29.46 15.40
CA ASN A 763 -2.71 -28.52 15.13
C ASN A 763 -2.20 -27.07 15.07
N GLN A 764 -1.24 -26.69 15.93
CA GLN A 764 -0.57 -25.40 15.81
C GLN A 764 0.21 -25.27 14.50
N LEU A 765 1.01 -26.27 14.13
CA LEU A 765 1.79 -26.25 12.89
C LEU A 765 0.91 -26.04 11.65
N LEU A 766 -0.29 -26.63 11.63
CA LEU A 766 -1.29 -26.37 10.58
C LEU A 766 -1.77 -24.91 10.60
N GLY A 767 -2.03 -24.34 11.79
CA GLY A 767 -2.35 -22.92 11.95
C GLY A 767 -1.24 -21.98 11.46
N LEU A 768 0.04 -22.37 11.59
CA LEU A 768 1.17 -21.58 11.12
C LEU A 768 1.25 -21.45 9.59
N TYR A 769 0.55 -22.26 8.80
CA TYR A 769 0.43 -22.02 7.36
C TYR A 769 -0.32 -20.73 7.01
N HIS A 770 -1.09 -20.18 7.95
CA HIS A 770 -1.70 -18.85 7.80
C HIS A 770 -0.74 -17.70 8.07
N VAL A 771 0.45 -17.96 8.64
CA VAL A 771 1.49 -16.94 8.82
C VAL A 771 2.15 -16.66 7.47
N LYS A 772 2.04 -15.41 7.01
CA LYS A 772 2.49 -14.97 5.69
C LYS A 772 4.00 -14.74 5.64
N PHE A 773 4.78 -15.81 5.75
CA PHE A 773 6.23 -15.77 5.71
C PHE A 773 6.81 -16.99 5.00
N SER A 774 7.17 -16.81 3.73
CA SER A 774 7.44 -17.94 2.83
C SER A 774 8.62 -18.83 3.23
N THR A 775 9.60 -18.28 3.96
CA THR A 775 10.83 -19.01 4.30
C THR A 775 10.63 -20.06 5.39
N ILE A 776 9.55 -19.96 6.19
CA ILE A 776 9.26 -20.95 7.25
C ILE A 776 8.37 -22.10 6.76
N TRP A 777 7.66 -21.96 5.65
CA TRP A 777 6.67 -22.95 5.19
C TRP A 777 7.26 -24.33 4.92
N THR A 778 8.47 -24.40 4.36
CA THR A 778 9.17 -25.67 4.14
C THR A 778 9.53 -26.36 5.46
N HIS A 779 9.92 -25.58 6.48
CA HIS A 779 10.24 -26.08 7.81
C HIS A 779 8.99 -26.54 8.57
N ILE A 780 7.85 -25.87 8.38
CA ILE A 780 6.56 -26.33 8.89
C ILE A 780 6.20 -27.69 8.27
N ALA A 781 6.32 -27.82 6.95
CA ALA A 781 6.01 -29.06 6.24
C ALA A 781 6.89 -30.25 6.73
N ASP A 782 8.18 -30.01 6.97
CA ASP A 782 9.10 -31.01 7.55
C ASP A 782 8.70 -31.43 8.97
N ALA A 783 8.26 -30.49 9.80
CA ALA A 783 7.83 -30.77 11.17
C ALA A 783 6.52 -31.57 11.18
N VAL A 784 5.56 -31.19 10.33
CA VAL A 784 4.29 -31.91 10.14
C VAL A 784 4.54 -33.34 9.66
N GLU A 785 5.36 -33.53 8.62
CA GLU A 785 5.71 -34.88 8.12
C GLU A 785 6.25 -35.77 9.25
N THR A 786 7.20 -35.25 10.03
CA THR A 786 7.88 -36.01 11.07
C THR A 786 6.91 -36.43 12.18
N ALA A 787 6.02 -35.53 12.60
CA ALA A 787 5.01 -35.84 13.60
C ALA A 787 3.98 -36.84 13.06
N VAL A 788 3.51 -36.63 11.83
CA VAL A 788 2.42 -37.39 11.23
C VAL A 788 2.81 -38.83 10.92
N ARG A 789 4.04 -39.10 10.46
CA ARG A 789 4.50 -40.47 10.12
C ARG A 789 4.39 -41.47 11.29
N LEU A 790 4.48 -41.01 12.54
CA LEU A 790 4.41 -41.90 13.72
C LEU A 790 2.99 -42.29 14.11
N HIS A 791 2.01 -41.38 13.99
CA HIS A 791 0.62 -41.60 14.40
C HIS A 791 -0.38 -41.14 13.33
N PHE A 792 -0.16 -41.55 12.08
CA PHE A 792 -0.91 -41.04 10.91
C PHE A 792 -2.43 -41.13 11.07
N ASN A 793 -2.96 -42.26 11.54
CA ASN A 793 -4.40 -42.47 11.67
C ASN A 793 -5.04 -41.52 12.69
N GLU A 794 -4.30 -41.09 13.70
CA GLU A 794 -4.81 -40.19 14.73
C GLU A 794 -4.77 -38.72 14.31
N PHE A 795 -3.80 -38.33 13.47
CA PHE A 795 -3.69 -36.98 12.93
C PHE A 795 -4.50 -36.79 11.64
N TRP A 796 -4.89 -37.88 10.96
CA TRP A 796 -5.66 -37.80 9.73
C TRP A 796 -6.94 -36.96 9.85
N PRO A 797 -7.77 -37.08 10.91
CA PRO A 797 -8.99 -36.29 11.06
C PRO A 797 -8.76 -34.77 11.05
N CYS A 798 -7.67 -34.28 11.65
CA CYS A 798 -7.39 -32.83 11.63
C CYS A 798 -6.86 -32.38 10.26
N ILE A 799 -6.03 -33.19 9.61
CA ILE A 799 -5.53 -32.90 8.24
C ILE A 799 -6.69 -32.90 7.24
N SER A 800 -7.57 -33.89 7.28
CA SER A 800 -8.72 -33.99 6.38
C SER A 800 -9.69 -32.81 6.55
N ALA A 801 -9.92 -32.38 7.80
CA ALA A 801 -10.74 -31.19 8.08
C ALA A 801 -10.11 -29.91 7.50
N GLU A 802 -8.79 -29.72 7.61
CA GLU A 802 -8.12 -28.56 7.00
C GLU A 802 -8.10 -28.61 5.47
N LEU A 803 -7.94 -29.80 4.87
CA LEU A 803 -8.00 -29.95 3.41
C LEU A 803 -9.38 -29.57 2.86
N LEU A 804 -10.45 -29.98 3.55
CA LEU A 804 -11.82 -29.62 3.19
C LEU A 804 -12.03 -28.10 3.31
N LYS A 805 -11.61 -27.51 4.44
CA LYS A 805 -11.69 -26.07 4.67
C LYS A 805 -10.90 -25.28 3.62
N ALA A 806 -9.70 -25.72 3.26
CA ALA A 806 -8.86 -25.09 2.25
C ALA A 806 -9.41 -25.26 0.81
N LEU A 807 -10.18 -26.32 0.54
CA LEU A 807 -10.85 -26.48 -0.75
C LEU A 807 -12.01 -25.50 -0.91
N LEU A 808 -12.83 -25.37 0.13
CA LEU A 808 -14.04 -24.54 0.18
C LEU A 808 -13.75 -23.05 0.41
N ARG A 809 -12.56 -22.69 0.89
CA ARG A 809 -12.16 -21.29 1.11
C ARG A 809 -12.11 -20.54 -0.22
N HIS A 810 -12.87 -19.45 -0.29
CA HIS A 810 -12.89 -18.47 -1.37
C HIS A 810 -12.66 -17.08 -0.77
N GLU A 811 -11.93 -16.21 -1.48
CA GLU A 811 -11.74 -14.81 -1.10
C GLU A 811 -12.50 -13.97 -2.13
N ASP A 812 -13.48 -13.20 -1.68
CA ASP A 812 -14.29 -12.38 -2.58
C ASP A 812 -13.45 -11.19 -3.05
N ALA A 813 -13.20 -11.12 -4.36
CA ALA A 813 -12.38 -10.06 -4.97
C ALA A 813 -12.97 -8.64 -4.80
N ASN A 814 -14.23 -8.54 -4.37
CA ASN A 814 -14.95 -7.29 -4.09
C ASN A 814 -14.71 -6.72 -2.68
N GLU A 815 -13.99 -7.40 -1.78
CA GLU A 815 -13.53 -6.81 -0.51
C GLU A 815 -12.28 -5.92 -0.68
N LYS A 816 -12.13 -5.24 -1.82
CA LYS A 816 -11.30 -4.04 -1.84
C LYS A 816 -12.07 -3.00 -1.05
N GLN A 817 -11.61 -2.73 0.17
CA GLN A 817 -12.10 -1.68 1.05
C GLN A 817 -12.43 -0.41 0.24
N ASP A 818 -13.70 -0.23 -0.07
CA ASP A 818 -14.27 1.10 -0.11
C ASP A 818 -14.10 1.64 1.31
N SER A 819 -13.01 2.34 1.53
CA SER A 819 -12.83 3.15 2.72
C SER A 819 -13.80 4.32 2.59
N ASP A 820 -15.09 4.06 2.80
CA ASP A 820 -16.06 5.10 3.08
C ASP A 820 -15.55 5.81 4.33
N SER A 821 -15.12 7.05 4.15
CA SER A 821 -14.54 7.91 5.18
C SER A 821 -15.57 8.34 6.25
N SER A 822 -16.71 7.66 6.33
CA SER A 822 -17.86 7.99 7.17
C SER A 822 -18.15 7.00 8.30
N THR A 823 -17.51 5.82 8.34
CA THR A 823 -17.69 4.89 9.48
C THR A 823 -16.91 5.38 10.70
N SER A 824 -17.60 5.54 11.83
CA SER A 824 -16.98 5.89 13.12
C SER A 824 -15.85 4.91 13.50
N ASP A 825 -14.70 5.44 13.97
CA ASP A 825 -13.51 4.65 14.35
C ASP A 825 -13.85 3.54 15.37
N VAL A 826 -14.81 3.80 16.25
CA VAL A 826 -15.31 2.83 17.24
C VAL A 826 -15.98 1.62 16.58
N VAL A 827 -16.71 1.82 15.49
CA VAL A 827 -17.40 0.74 14.76
C VAL A 827 -16.37 -0.15 14.07
N ALA A 828 -15.40 0.45 13.37
CA ALA A 828 -14.32 -0.28 12.70
C ALA A 828 -13.43 -1.06 13.69
N GLU A 829 -13.22 -0.54 14.91
CA GLU A 829 -12.54 -1.28 15.98
C GLU A 829 -13.40 -2.46 16.49
N PHE A 830 -14.69 -2.24 16.71
CA PHE A 830 -15.60 -3.28 17.18
C PHE A 830 -15.78 -4.41 16.17
N GLU A 831 -15.87 -4.09 14.88
CA GLU A 831 -15.93 -5.08 13.79
C GLU A 831 -14.68 -5.96 13.76
N ARG A 832 -13.48 -5.38 13.98
CA ARG A 832 -12.24 -6.16 14.10
C ARG A 832 -12.28 -7.14 15.27
N VAL A 833 -12.84 -6.74 16.40
CA VAL A 833 -13.03 -7.62 17.56
C VAL A 833 -14.05 -8.72 17.25
N CYS A 834 -15.15 -8.40 16.59
CA CYS A 834 -16.14 -9.39 16.15
C CYS A 834 -15.52 -10.41 15.18
N MET A 835 -14.71 -9.96 14.21
CA MET A 835 -13.96 -10.86 13.32
C MET A 835 -13.04 -11.78 14.09
N LEU A 836 -12.30 -11.23 15.06
CA LEU A 836 -11.39 -12.00 15.91
C LEU A 836 -12.15 -13.07 16.72
N GLU A 837 -13.29 -12.74 17.30
CA GLU A 837 -14.14 -13.69 18.03
C GLU A 837 -14.72 -14.79 17.12
N GLN A 838 -14.93 -14.50 15.83
CA GLN A 838 -15.33 -15.48 14.82
C GLN A 838 -14.15 -16.33 14.28
N GLY A 839 -12.91 -16.06 14.71
CA GLY A 839 -11.73 -16.72 14.15
C GLY A 839 -11.37 -16.27 12.72
N LYS A 840 -11.77 -15.05 12.33
CA LYS A 840 -11.50 -14.42 11.04
C LYS A 840 -10.44 -13.33 11.17
N VAL A 841 -9.70 -13.10 10.10
CA VAL A 841 -8.73 -12.01 9.97
C VAL A 841 -8.92 -11.31 8.62
N PRO A 842 -8.54 -10.02 8.50
CA PRO A 842 -8.50 -9.36 7.20
C PRO A 842 -7.63 -10.15 6.21
N ALA A 843 -8.06 -10.23 4.95
CA ALA A 843 -7.36 -11.01 3.91
C ALA A 843 -5.88 -10.62 3.74
N SER A 844 -5.52 -9.37 4.04
CA SER A 844 -4.13 -8.89 3.97
C SER A 844 -3.20 -9.50 5.02
N GLN A 845 -3.72 -9.95 6.16
CA GLN A 845 -2.93 -10.39 7.32
C GLN A 845 -2.63 -11.90 7.33
N ALA A 846 -3.40 -12.71 6.60
CA ALA A 846 -3.17 -14.15 6.49
C ALA A 846 -2.64 -14.54 5.10
N THR A 847 -2.11 -15.77 5.02
CA THR A 847 -1.87 -16.44 3.74
C THR A 847 -3.17 -16.58 2.96
N ASP A 848 -3.16 -16.16 1.69
CA ASP A 848 -4.30 -16.22 0.78
C ASP A 848 -4.79 -17.66 0.56
N ALA A 849 -6.05 -17.81 0.14
CA ALA A 849 -6.70 -19.11 -0.01
C ALA A 849 -5.95 -20.05 -0.98
N ALA A 850 -5.48 -19.54 -2.12
CA ALA A 850 -4.80 -20.34 -3.14
C ALA A 850 -3.43 -20.82 -2.66
N THR A 851 -2.64 -19.95 -2.03
CA THR A 851 -1.34 -20.31 -1.44
C THR A 851 -1.52 -21.29 -0.29
N HIS A 852 -2.48 -21.06 0.61
CA HIS A 852 -2.77 -21.98 1.72
C HIS A 852 -3.13 -23.40 1.22
N HIS A 853 -3.99 -23.49 0.20
CA HIS A 853 -4.27 -24.76 -0.48
C HIS A 853 -2.99 -25.41 -1.01
N SER A 854 -2.19 -24.65 -1.77
CA SER A 854 -0.93 -25.16 -2.34
C SER A 854 0.04 -25.69 -1.28
N LEU A 855 0.16 -25.00 -0.13
CA LEU A 855 1.03 -25.40 0.98
C LEU A 855 0.60 -26.73 1.60
N LEU A 856 -0.70 -26.93 1.87
CA LEU A 856 -1.21 -28.18 2.42
C LEU A 856 -0.97 -29.35 1.46
N TRP A 857 -1.31 -29.20 0.17
CA TRP A 857 -1.15 -30.25 -0.83
C TRP A 857 0.32 -30.59 -1.10
N LYS A 858 1.21 -29.60 -1.14
CA LYS A 858 2.66 -29.84 -1.21
C LYS A 858 3.20 -30.51 0.06
N GLY A 859 2.62 -30.22 1.22
CA GLY A 859 2.94 -30.91 2.47
C GLY A 859 2.63 -32.42 2.40
N LEU A 860 1.48 -32.80 1.84
CA LEU A 860 1.09 -34.20 1.65
C LEU A 860 2.08 -34.99 0.78
N LEU A 861 2.77 -34.34 -0.17
CA LEU A 861 3.79 -34.96 -1.01
C LEU A 861 4.98 -35.53 -0.22
N LYS A 862 5.18 -35.11 1.03
CA LYS A 862 6.25 -35.62 1.89
C LYS A 862 5.97 -37.00 2.47
N PHE A 863 4.71 -37.44 2.51
CA PHE A 863 4.28 -38.72 3.08
C PHE A 863 3.18 -39.38 2.24
N THR A 864 3.36 -39.35 0.92
CA THR A 864 2.37 -39.88 -0.06
C THR A 864 2.02 -41.34 0.16
N ASP A 865 2.97 -42.14 0.64
CA ASP A 865 2.80 -43.55 0.98
C ASP A 865 1.65 -43.79 1.97
N LEU A 866 1.46 -42.87 2.92
CA LEU A 866 0.39 -42.94 3.91
C LEU A 866 -0.92 -42.34 3.38
N VAL A 867 -0.83 -41.26 2.59
CA VAL A 867 -1.99 -40.59 1.99
C VAL A 867 -2.68 -41.47 0.95
N GLU A 868 -1.92 -42.30 0.23
CA GLU A 868 -2.43 -43.28 -0.74
C GLU A 868 -3.41 -44.28 -0.09
N ALA A 869 -3.25 -44.61 1.19
CA ALA A 869 -4.19 -45.45 1.93
C ALA A 869 -5.54 -44.77 2.26
N LYS A 870 -5.66 -43.45 2.02
CA LYS A 870 -6.84 -42.63 2.32
C LYS A 870 -7.57 -42.16 1.05
N THR A 871 -7.48 -42.92 -0.05
CA THR A 871 -8.18 -42.62 -1.31
C THR A 871 -9.70 -42.46 -1.17
N LYS A 872 -10.33 -43.12 -0.18
CA LYS A 872 -11.77 -42.93 0.16
C LYS A 872 -12.12 -41.50 0.62
N PHE A 873 -11.14 -40.66 0.95
CA PHE A 873 -11.33 -39.23 1.21
C PHE A 873 -10.72 -38.38 0.09
N MET A 874 -9.50 -38.72 -0.37
CA MET A 874 -8.79 -37.92 -1.37
C MET A 874 -9.47 -37.90 -2.74
N VAL A 875 -10.07 -39.01 -3.17
CA VAL A 875 -10.78 -39.07 -4.45
C VAL A 875 -12.08 -38.26 -4.39
N PRO A 876 -12.98 -38.43 -3.40
CA PRO A 876 -14.14 -37.54 -3.27
C PRO A 876 -13.80 -36.06 -3.22
N LEU A 877 -12.72 -35.67 -2.52
CA LEU A 877 -12.25 -34.28 -2.46
C LEU A 877 -11.81 -33.74 -3.84
N PHE A 878 -11.18 -34.58 -4.66
CA PHE A 878 -10.83 -34.24 -6.05
C PHE A 878 -12.08 -34.15 -6.93
N LEU A 879 -13.04 -35.05 -6.75
CA LEU A 879 -14.28 -35.06 -7.52
C LEU A 879 -15.17 -33.84 -7.20
N THR A 880 -15.28 -33.42 -5.94
CA THR A 880 -16.00 -32.20 -5.58
C THR A 880 -15.33 -30.95 -6.14
N PHE A 881 -13.99 -30.89 -6.13
CA PHE A 881 -13.26 -29.83 -6.83
C PHE A 881 -13.60 -29.77 -8.33
N LEU A 882 -13.65 -30.94 -8.99
CA LEU A 882 -13.99 -31.01 -10.41
C LEU A 882 -15.42 -30.54 -10.69
N ARG A 883 -16.38 -30.97 -9.86
CA ARG A 883 -17.80 -30.60 -9.98
C ARG A 883 -18.06 -29.13 -9.67
N ASP A 884 -17.45 -28.57 -8.63
CA ASP A 884 -17.85 -27.26 -8.09
C ASP A 884 -16.97 -26.08 -8.58
N GLN A 885 -15.67 -26.32 -8.84
CA GLN A 885 -14.70 -25.27 -9.21
C GLN A 885 -14.13 -25.42 -10.63
N TYR A 886 -13.90 -26.66 -11.09
CA TYR A 886 -13.31 -26.88 -12.41
C TYR A 886 -14.34 -26.72 -13.53
N SER A 887 -15.52 -27.35 -13.39
CA SER A 887 -16.61 -27.29 -14.37
C SER A 887 -17.09 -25.85 -14.64
N SER A 888 -17.05 -24.97 -13.63
CA SER A 888 -17.47 -23.57 -13.74
C SER A 888 -16.52 -22.71 -14.59
N ILE A 889 -15.24 -23.10 -14.69
CA ILE A 889 -14.25 -22.44 -15.56
C ILE A 889 -14.09 -23.15 -16.91
N TYR A 890 -14.20 -24.48 -16.92
CA TYR A 890 -13.97 -25.34 -18.09
C TYR A 890 -15.25 -26.07 -18.51
N THR A 891 -16.27 -25.30 -18.89
CA THR A 891 -17.64 -25.80 -19.18
C THR A 891 -17.68 -26.88 -20.26
N ASP A 892 -16.80 -26.82 -21.25
CA ASP A 892 -16.86 -27.67 -22.44
C ASP A 892 -15.94 -28.90 -22.36
N GLU A 893 -15.47 -29.26 -21.16
CA GLU A 893 -14.48 -30.32 -20.96
C GLU A 893 -14.93 -31.46 -20.04
N LEU A 894 -15.83 -31.20 -19.09
CA LEU A 894 -16.60 -32.24 -18.41
C LEU A 894 -17.99 -32.25 -19.01
N ASP A 895 -18.32 -33.31 -19.75
CA ASP A 895 -19.67 -33.51 -20.29
C ASP A 895 -20.66 -33.87 -19.17
N ALA A 896 -21.96 -33.77 -19.49
CA ALA A 896 -23.03 -34.07 -18.54
C ALA A 896 -22.92 -35.50 -17.98
N LYS A 897 -22.49 -36.45 -18.82
CA LYS A 897 -22.28 -37.85 -18.41
C LYS A 897 -21.19 -37.99 -17.35
N ARG A 898 -20.03 -37.32 -17.50
CA ARG A 898 -18.95 -37.33 -16.50
C ARG A 898 -19.40 -36.69 -15.19
N LEU A 899 -20.18 -35.62 -15.24
CA LEU A 899 -20.74 -35.00 -14.04
C LEU A 899 -21.70 -35.95 -13.31
N GLU A 900 -22.58 -36.65 -14.04
CA GLU A 900 -23.45 -37.68 -13.45
C GLU A 900 -22.65 -38.85 -12.83
N GLU A 901 -21.60 -39.34 -13.51
CA GLU A 901 -20.71 -40.37 -12.97
C GLU A 901 -20.03 -39.91 -11.66
N ILE A 902 -19.64 -38.63 -11.59
CA ILE A 902 -19.08 -38.00 -10.39
C ILE A 902 -20.11 -37.98 -9.26
N ASP A 903 -21.31 -37.49 -9.51
CA ASP A 903 -22.36 -37.40 -8.49
C ASP A 903 -22.78 -38.79 -7.98
N GLN A 904 -22.87 -39.79 -8.86
CA GLN A 904 -23.11 -41.18 -8.46
C GLN A 904 -21.97 -41.74 -7.60
N ALA A 905 -20.71 -41.42 -7.92
CA ALA A 905 -19.56 -41.84 -7.12
C ALA A 905 -19.55 -41.15 -5.75
N LEU A 906 -19.99 -39.91 -5.64
CA LEU A 906 -20.12 -39.23 -4.35
C LEU A 906 -21.28 -39.81 -3.52
N ALA A 907 -22.44 -40.06 -4.14
CA ALA A 907 -23.62 -40.62 -3.48
C ALA A 907 -23.37 -42.04 -2.90
N LYS A 908 -22.68 -42.91 -3.64
CA LYS A 908 -22.34 -44.28 -3.19
C LYS A 908 -21.52 -44.31 -1.90
N LEU A 909 -20.72 -43.28 -1.63
CA LEU A 909 -19.89 -43.22 -0.43
C LEU A 909 -20.74 -42.96 0.83
N GLU A 910 -21.86 -42.26 0.69
CA GLU A 910 -22.74 -41.85 1.79
C GLU A 910 -23.63 -42.98 2.29
N GLU A 911 -24.15 -43.82 1.38
CA GLU A 911 -24.93 -45.00 1.75
C GLU A 911 -24.13 -45.99 2.63
N THR A 912 -22.80 -45.97 2.51
CA THR A 912 -21.91 -46.83 3.30
C THR A 912 -21.53 -46.26 4.67
N ASN A 913 -21.78 -44.98 4.95
CA ASN A 913 -21.37 -44.27 6.17
C ASN A 913 -22.58 -43.75 6.97
N SER A 914 -23.38 -44.64 7.54
CA SER A 914 -24.54 -44.31 8.38
C SER A 914 -24.21 -43.90 9.83
N LYS A 915 -23.00 -43.36 10.09
CA LYS A 915 -22.60 -42.82 11.41
C LYS A 915 -22.13 -41.38 11.25
N ASP A 916 -22.77 -40.48 12.00
CA ASP A 916 -22.48 -39.06 12.12
C ASP A 916 -20.96 -38.81 12.28
N GLU A 917 -20.34 -38.11 11.33
CA GLU A 917 -18.97 -37.53 11.30
C GLU A 917 -18.31 -37.57 9.88
N SER A 918 -19.00 -38.04 8.83
CA SER A 918 -18.47 -37.92 7.46
C SER A 918 -18.67 -36.52 6.86
N PRO A 919 -17.74 -36.01 6.01
CA PRO A 919 -17.91 -34.72 5.32
C PRO A 919 -19.21 -34.72 4.50
N ASP A 920 -19.99 -33.65 4.58
CA ASP A 920 -21.21 -33.50 3.80
C ASP A 920 -20.84 -33.18 2.34
N TRP A 921 -20.60 -34.21 1.52
CA TRP A 921 -20.25 -34.08 0.10
C TRP A 921 -21.46 -33.62 -0.76
N ARG A 922 -22.65 -33.49 -0.13
CA ARG A 922 -24.00 -33.50 -0.71
C ARG A 922 -24.43 -32.30 -1.53
N LYS A 923 -23.83 -31.13 -1.38
CA LYS A 923 -24.36 -29.91 -2.02
C LYS A 923 -23.33 -29.26 -2.94
N PRO A 924 -23.63 -29.16 -4.25
CA PRO A 924 -22.87 -28.30 -5.14
C PRO A 924 -22.77 -26.89 -4.54
N VAL A 925 -21.55 -26.37 -4.49
CA VAL A 925 -21.29 -25.01 -3.99
C VAL A 925 -20.98 -24.14 -5.20
N GLU A 926 -21.78 -23.09 -5.38
CA GLU A 926 -21.50 -22.08 -6.40
C GLU A 926 -20.46 -21.09 -5.87
N PHE A 927 -19.37 -20.94 -6.61
CA PHE A 927 -18.31 -19.99 -6.31
C PHE A 927 -18.40 -18.81 -7.28
N GLN A 928 -18.48 -17.59 -6.76
CA GLN A 928 -18.49 -16.37 -7.57
C GLN A 928 -17.08 -15.79 -7.68
N GLY A 929 -16.64 -15.35 -8.86
CA GLY A 929 -15.36 -14.66 -9.01
C GLY A 929 -14.11 -15.55 -9.11
N LEU A 930 -14.26 -16.86 -9.32
CA LEU A 930 -13.13 -17.77 -9.55
C LEU A 930 -12.28 -17.34 -10.76
N THR A 931 -10.96 -17.35 -10.60
CA THR A 931 -10.04 -17.11 -11.73
C THR A 931 -9.49 -18.40 -12.34
N THR A 932 -9.25 -18.39 -13.65
CA THR A 932 -8.61 -19.52 -14.35
C THR A 932 -7.25 -19.90 -13.74
N LYS A 933 -6.51 -18.91 -13.23
CA LYS A 933 -5.19 -19.11 -12.63
C LYS A 933 -5.28 -19.89 -11.31
N GLU A 934 -6.22 -19.54 -10.44
CA GLU A 934 -6.41 -20.20 -9.15
C GLU A 934 -6.91 -21.62 -9.31
N VAL A 935 -7.96 -21.84 -10.11
CA VAL A 935 -8.52 -23.17 -10.37
C VAL A 935 -7.46 -24.07 -11.00
N ARG A 936 -6.72 -23.58 -12.00
CA ARG A 936 -5.59 -24.32 -12.59
C ARG A 936 -4.52 -24.64 -11.55
N GLY A 937 -4.19 -23.69 -10.67
CA GLY A 937 -3.21 -23.88 -9.59
C GLY A 937 -3.58 -25.01 -8.65
N LYS A 938 -4.81 -24.97 -8.11
CA LYS A 938 -5.38 -26.03 -7.26
C LYS A 938 -5.35 -27.36 -8.00
N PHE A 939 -5.85 -27.41 -9.23
CA PHE A 939 -5.90 -28.62 -10.04
C PHE A 939 -4.53 -29.29 -10.23
N VAL A 940 -3.51 -28.49 -10.57
CA VAL A 940 -2.13 -28.99 -10.75
C VAL A 940 -1.55 -29.54 -9.45
N ASP A 941 -1.81 -28.90 -8.31
CA ASP A 941 -1.32 -29.40 -7.02
C ASP A 941 -2.00 -30.72 -6.61
N GLN A 942 -3.28 -30.89 -6.93
CA GLN A 942 -3.99 -32.16 -6.73
C GLN A 942 -3.45 -33.27 -7.64
N LEU A 943 -3.26 -32.99 -8.93
CA LEU A 943 -2.70 -33.95 -9.89
C LEU A 943 -1.28 -34.38 -9.53
N LYS A 944 -0.43 -33.48 -9.00
CA LYS A 944 0.91 -33.86 -8.52
C LYS A 944 0.87 -34.90 -7.40
N LEU A 945 -0.12 -34.82 -6.51
CA LEU A 945 -0.29 -35.81 -5.45
C LEU A 945 -0.69 -37.17 -6.02
N PHE A 946 -1.69 -37.20 -6.90
CA PHE A 946 -2.11 -38.44 -7.57
C PHE A 946 -1.01 -39.07 -8.43
N ALA A 947 -0.21 -38.25 -9.12
CA ALA A 947 0.93 -38.70 -9.91
C ALA A 947 2.06 -39.34 -9.06
N ALA A 948 2.09 -39.05 -7.75
CA ALA A 948 3.05 -39.63 -6.82
C ALA A 948 2.58 -40.95 -6.18
N PHE A 949 1.31 -41.35 -6.37
CA PHE A 949 0.79 -42.63 -5.88
C PHE A 949 1.34 -43.80 -6.69
N ARG A 950 1.55 -44.95 -6.03
CA ARG A 950 2.14 -46.14 -6.65
C ARG A 950 1.10 -47.11 -7.18
N ASN A 951 -0.06 -47.19 -6.54
CA ASN A 951 -1.14 -48.11 -6.88
C ASN A 951 -2.51 -47.42 -6.92
N MET A 952 -2.97 -47.11 -8.13
CA MET A 952 -4.30 -46.56 -8.37
C MET A 952 -5.37 -47.63 -8.65
N LYS A 953 -4.97 -48.89 -8.83
CA LYS A 953 -5.93 -50.02 -8.94
C LYS A 953 -6.65 -50.35 -7.62
N GLY A 954 -6.16 -49.82 -6.50
CA GLY A 954 -6.82 -49.97 -5.20
C GLY A 954 -7.68 -48.76 -4.82
N ALA A 955 -7.71 -47.71 -5.65
CA ALA A 955 -8.32 -46.43 -5.29
C ALA A 955 -9.85 -46.48 -5.34
N TYR A 956 -10.49 -45.67 -4.49
CA TYR A 956 -11.93 -45.41 -4.59
C TYR A 956 -12.29 -44.89 -5.99
N ALA A 957 -13.41 -45.36 -6.55
CA ALA A 957 -13.87 -44.99 -7.89
C ALA A 957 -12.79 -45.10 -9.00
N GLN A 958 -11.94 -46.14 -8.94
CA GLN A 958 -10.82 -46.34 -9.88
C GLN A 958 -11.21 -46.17 -11.36
N GLN A 959 -12.37 -46.69 -11.77
CA GLN A 959 -12.79 -46.70 -13.18
C GLN A 959 -13.05 -45.27 -13.67
N LEU A 960 -13.80 -44.50 -12.89
CA LEU A 960 -14.05 -43.08 -13.13
C LEU A 960 -12.73 -42.29 -13.12
N LEU A 961 -11.86 -42.56 -12.15
CA LEU A 961 -10.59 -41.87 -12.00
C LEU A 961 -9.62 -42.13 -13.18
N HIS A 962 -9.55 -43.39 -13.64
CA HIS A 962 -8.82 -43.74 -14.86
C HIS A 962 -9.39 -43.00 -16.07
N ALA A 963 -10.72 -42.98 -16.21
CA ALA A 963 -11.39 -42.32 -17.32
C ALA A 963 -11.13 -40.81 -17.34
N LEU A 964 -11.20 -40.15 -16.18
CA LEU A 964 -10.87 -38.73 -16.03
C LEU A 964 -9.41 -38.43 -16.41
N PHE A 965 -8.44 -39.19 -15.90
CA PHE A 965 -7.03 -38.99 -16.28
C PHE A 965 -6.77 -39.27 -17.77
N PHE A 966 -7.46 -40.25 -18.33
CA PHE A 966 -7.38 -40.57 -19.74
C PHE A 966 -7.92 -39.45 -20.64
N ASP A 967 -9.03 -38.82 -20.26
CA ASP A 967 -9.58 -37.66 -20.94
C ASP A 967 -8.65 -36.44 -20.85
N LEU A 968 -7.98 -36.26 -19.69
CA LEU A 968 -7.02 -35.18 -19.47
C LEU A 968 -5.75 -35.29 -20.33
N LEU A 969 -5.45 -36.43 -20.95
CA LEU A 969 -4.33 -36.55 -21.90
C LEU A 969 -4.49 -35.63 -23.12
N MET A 970 -5.73 -35.35 -23.51
CA MET A 970 -6.07 -34.50 -24.67
C MET A 970 -5.89 -33.00 -24.38
N LYS A 971 -5.59 -32.61 -23.14
CA LYS A 971 -5.39 -31.22 -22.75
C LYS A 971 -4.18 -30.60 -23.45
N SER A 972 -4.38 -29.41 -24.02
CA SER A 972 -3.29 -28.62 -24.61
C SER A 972 -2.31 -28.06 -23.56
N ASP A 973 -2.70 -28.02 -22.28
CA ASP A 973 -1.78 -27.69 -21.19
C ASP A 973 -0.85 -28.87 -20.91
N GLU A 974 0.41 -28.68 -21.32
CA GLU A 974 1.48 -29.67 -21.19
C GLU A 974 1.69 -30.16 -19.75
N VAL A 975 1.53 -29.28 -18.75
CA VAL A 975 1.73 -29.67 -17.34
C VAL A 975 0.63 -30.62 -16.90
N ILE A 976 -0.63 -30.33 -17.27
CA ILE A 976 -1.78 -31.16 -16.92
C ILE A 976 -1.71 -32.50 -17.64
N SER A 977 -1.48 -32.50 -18.96
CA SER A 977 -1.38 -33.73 -19.76
C SER A 977 -0.25 -34.64 -19.26
N LYS A 978 0.91 -34.08 -18.89
CA LYS A 978 2.03 -34.82 -18.31
C LYS A 978 1.70 -35.43 -16.95
N LEU A 979 1.05 -34.67 -16.06
CA LEU A 979 0.64 -35.19 -14.75
C LEU A 979 -0.43 -36.27 -14.88
N ALA A 980 -1.40 -36.10 -15.78
CA ALA A 980 -2.42 -37.11 -16.08
C ALA A 980 -1.80 -38.42 -16.59
N LEU A 981 -0.84 -38.34 -17.51
CA LEU A 981 -0.06 -39.49 -17.96
C LEU A 981 0.70 -40.16 -16.81
N GLN A 982 1.25 -39.37 -15.88
CA GLN A 982 1.93 -39.92 -14.70
C GLN A 982 0.96 -40.66 -13.77
N CYS A 983 -0.26 -40.15 -13.57
CA CYS A 983 -1.30 -40.85 -12.84
C CYS A 983 -1.67 -42.19 -13.49
N LEU A 984 -1.73 -42.26 -14.83
CA LEU A 984 -2.04 -43.50 -15.56
C LEU A 984 -1.00 -44.60 -15.34
N TYR A 985 0.28 -44.26 -15.17
CA TYR A 985 1.31 -45.27 -14.86
C TYR A 985 1.03 -46.01 -13.55
N ALA A 986 0.39 -45.37 -12.57
CA ALA A 986 0.05 -45.99 -11.29
C ALA A 986 -1.09 -47.02 -11.39
N PHE A 987 -1.78 -47.11 -12.53
CA PHE A 987 -2.70 -48.22 -12.83
C PHE A 987 -1.96 -49.44 -13.39
N GLY A 988 -0.63 -49.44 -13.52
CA GLY A 988 0.17 -50.65 -13.70
C GLY A 988 -0.15 -51.48 -14.94
N SER A 989 -0.61 -50.87 -16.04
CA SER A 989 -0.66 -51.55 -17.35
C SER A 989 0.76 -51.81 -17.84
N LYS A 990 1.09 -53.07 -18.10
CA LYS A 990 2.40 -53.48 -18.63
C LYS A 990 2.65 -52.85 -20.01
N ALA A 991 1.60 -52.75 -20.82
CA ALA A 991 1.66 -52.17 -22.15
C ALA A 991 2.05 -50.69 -22.12
N ILE A 992 1.51 -49.90 -21.19
CA ILE A 992 1.81 -48.46 -21.10
C ILE A 992 3.15 -48.21 -20.38
N VAL A 993 3.41 -48.90 -19.27
CA VAL A 993 4.60 -48.67 -18.43
C VAL A 993 5.90 -49.00 -19.16
N SER A 994 5.88 -49.98 -20.08
CA SER A 994 7.05 -50.35 -20.90
C SER A 994 7.57 -49.20 -21.79
N TYR A 995 6.73 -48.23 -22.13
CA TYR A 995 7.07 -47.08 -22.98
C TYR A 995 7.08 -45.75 -22.21
N LYS A 996 7.19 -45.80 -20.88
CA LYS A 996 7.14 -44.62 -20.00
C LYS A 996 8.15 -43.53 -20.39
N THR A 997 9.37 -43.90 -20.77
CA THR A 997 10.41 -42.95 -21.21
C THR A 997 9.99 -42.19 -22.46
N GLN A 998 9.54 -42.91 -23.47
CA GLN A 998 9.13 -42.39 -24.78
C GLN A 998 7.89 -41.49 -24.63
N LEU A 999 6.87 -41.97 -23.91
CA LEU A 999 5.64 -41.22 -23.69
C LEU A 999 5.89 -39.90 -22.93
N ASN A 1000 6.76 -39.89 -21.90
CA ASN A 1000 7.13 -38.65 -21.20
C ASN A 1000 7.88 -37.65 -22.09
N ARG A 1001 8.76 -38.14 -22.98
CA ARG A 1001 9.50 -37.30 -23.93
C ARG A 1001 8.61 -36.74 -25.04
N LEU A 1002 7.59 -37.48 -25.45
CA LEU A 1002 6.55 -37.00 -26.38
C LEU A 1002 5.66 -35.92 -25.74
N THR A 1003 5.41 -36.00 -24.43
CA THR A 1003 4.70 -34.92 -23.75
C THR A 1003 5.53 -33.65 -23.62
N ASP A 1004 6.86 -33.75 -23.55
CA ASP A 1004 7.76 -32.59 -23.41
C ASP A 1004 8.01 -31.88 -24.74
N SER A 1005 7.61 -30.62 -24.84
CA SER A 1005 7.76 -29.84 -26.08
C SER A 1005 9.22 -29.62 -26.50
N ALA A 1006 10.19 -29.72 -25.58
CA ALA A 1006 11.61 -29.60 -25.91
C ALA A 1006 12.14 -30.82 -26.67
N SER A 1007 11.72 -32.03 -26.29
CA SER A 1007 12.19 -33.30 -26.85
C SER A 1007 11.24 -33.93 -27.87
N PHE A 1008 10.06 -33.36 -28.06
CA PHE A 1008 8.97 -33.89 -28.87
C PHE A 1008 9.38 -34.32 -30.30
N ARG A 1009 10.02 -33.43 -31.07
CA ARG A 1009 10.39 -33.74 -32.47
C ARG A 1009 11.46 -34.81 -32.59
N GLU A 1010 12.43 -34.80 -31.67
CA GLU A 1010 13.47 -35.83 -31.62
C GLU A 1010 12.86 -37.20 -31.30
N GLU A 1011 11.94 -37.24 -30.33
CA GLU A 1011 11.29 -38.48 -29.93
C GLU A 1011 10.35 -39.01 -31.01
N LEU A 1012 9.63 -38.15 -31.74
CA LEU A 1012 8.82 -38.56 -32.90
C LEU A 1012 9.68 -39.23 -33.99
N ALA A 1013 10.91 -38.77 -34.20
CA ALA A 1013 11.81 -39.36 -35.18
C ALA A 1013 12.38 -40.71 -34.71
N SER A 1014 12.59 -40.91 -33.40
CA SER A 1014 13.17 -42.13 -32.84
C SER A 1014 12.15 -43.22 -32.49
N PHE A 1015 10.97 -42.84 -32.02
CA PHE A 1015 9.96 -43.78 -31.52
C PHE A 1015 9.05 -44.26 -32.65
N LYS A 1016 9.47 -45.23 -33.46
CA LYS A 1016 8.72 -45.64 -34.65
C LYS A 1016 7.59 -46.62 -34.33
N ILE A 1017 6.39 -46.38 -34.89
CA ILE A 1017 5.14 -47.11 -34.54
C ILE A 1017 4.58 -48.00 -35.66
N GLY A 1018 5.23 -48.07 -36.83
CA GLY A 1018 4.78 -48.92 -37.94
C GLY A 1018 4.85 -50.42 -37.63
N GLU A 1019 3.94 -51.19 -38.21
CA GLU A 1019 3.98 -52.66 -38.20
C GLU A 1019 5.31 -53.15 -38.83
N GLY A 1020 6.12 -53.88 -38.05
CA GLY A 1020 7.38 -54.47 -38.52
C GLY A 1020 8.68 -53.76 -38.10
N GLU A 1021 8.61 -52.58 -37.48
CA GLU A 1021 9.82 -51.84 -37.01
C GLU A 1021 10.36 -52.31 -35.65
N GLY A 1022 9.66 -53.22 -34.97
CA GLY A 1022 10.13 -53.90 -33.74
C GLY A 1022 10.17 -53.06 -32.46
N VAL A 1023 9.86 -51.76 -32.52
CA VAL A 1023 9.90 -50.85 -31.35
C VAL A 1023 8.69 -51.02 -30.42
N VAL A 1024 7.49 -51.29 -30.96
CA VAL A 1024 6.26 -51.52 -30.20
C VAL A 1024 5.82 -52.98 -30.34
N LEU A 1025 5.63 -53.68 -29.21
CA LEU A 1025 5.16 -55.07 -29.20
C LEU A 1025 3.69 -55.13 -29.63
N ARG A 1026 3.32 -56.09 -30.48
CA ARG A 1026 1.93 -56.28 -30.96
C ARG A 1026 0.93 -56.39 -29.81
N GLU A 1027 1.28 -57.13 -28.77
CA GLU A 1027 0.46 -57.29 -27.54
C GLU A 1027 0.18 -55.97 -26.82
N HIS A 1028 1.07 -54.98 -26.94
CA HIS A 1028 0.93 -53.70 -26.25
C HIS A 1028 0.13 -52.67 -27.06
N ARG A 1029 -0.06 -52.87 -28.37
CA ARG A 1029 -0.64 -51.85 -29.27
C ARG A 1029 -2.05 -51.44 -28.88
N GLN A 1030 -2.91 -52.40 -28.52
CA GLN A 1030 -4.32 -52.16 -28.19
C GLN A 1030 -4.49 -51.20 -27.00
N GLU A 1031 -3.59 -51.26 -26.00
CA GLU A 1031 -3.63 -50.37 -24.82
C GLU A 1031 -2.78 -49.10 -25.01
N LEU A 1032 -1.65 -49.19 -25.73
CA LEU A 1032 -0.72 -48.07 -25.91
C LEU A 1032 -1.24 -47.02 -26.89
N LEU A 1033 -1.77 -47.45 -28.04
CA LEU A 1033 -2.17 -46.52 -29.11
C LEU A 1033 -3.25 -45.54 -28.64
N PRO A 1034 -4.31 -45.94 -27.91
CA PRO A 1034 -5.29 -44.97 -27.41
C PRO A 1034 -4.70 -43.87 -26.52
N VAL A 1035 -3.64 -44.16 -25.75
CA VAL A 1035 -2.90 -43.17 -24.94
C VAL A 1035 -2.03 -42.29 -25.83
N LEU A 1036 -1.25 -42.89 -26.73
CA LEU A 1036 -0.36 -42.19 -27.65
C LEU A 1036 -1.13 -41.22 -28.55
N LEU A 1037 -2.22 -41.66 -29.16
CA LEU A 1037 -3.05 -40.86 -30.06
C LEU A 1037 -3.64 -39.63 -29.35
N ARG A 1038 -4.05 -39.75 -28.08
CA ARG A 1038 -4.54 -38.61 -27.28
C ARG A 1038 -3.44 -37.62 -26.95
N LEU A 1039 -2.23 -38.10 -26.60
CA LEU A 1039 -1.06 -37.24 -26.38
C LEU A 1039 -0.67 -36.49 -27.66
N LEU A 1040 -0.69 -37.16 -28.81
CA LEU A 1040 -0.38 -36.55 -30.10
C LEU A 1040 -1.47 -35.57 -30.56
N TYR A 1041 -2.74 -35.89 -30.30
CA TYR A 1041 -3.86 -35.00 -30.54
C TYR A 1041 -3.74 -33.70 -29.74
N SER A 1042 -3.36 -33.77 -28.46
CA SER A 1042 -3.17 -32.58 -27.63
C SER A 1042 -2.09 -31.64 -28.19
N LYS A 1043 -1.04 -32.20 -28.81
CA LYS A 1043 0.02 -31.44 -29.50
C LYS A 1043 -0.48 -30.81 -30.81
N CYS A 1044 -1.41 -31.45 -31.54
CA CYS A 1044 -2.04 -30.89 -32.75
C CYS A 1044 -2.93 -29.67 -32.47
N VAL A 1045 -3.58 -29.65 -31.31
CA VAL A 1045 -4.55 -28.60 -30.92
C VAL A 1045 -3.89 -27.49 -30.09
N SER A 1046 -2.67 -27.71 -29.57
CA SER A 1046 -1.97 -26.73 -28.75
C SER A 1046 -1.59 -25.47 -29.53
N LYS A 1047 -2.06 -24.30 -29.07
CA LYS A 1047 -1.77 -22.99 -29.68
C LYS A 1047 -0.39 -22.43 -29.31
N LYS A 1048 0.25 -22.93 -28.24
CA LYS A 1048 1.58 -22.48 -27.78
C LYS A 1048 2.66 -23.41 -28.35
N GLY A 1049 3.63 -22.84 -29.06
CA GLY A 1049 4.83 -23.52 -29.55
C GLY A 1049 6.07 -23.18 -28.71
N ARG A 1050 7.17 -23.91 -28.92
CA ARG A 1050 8.44 -23.67 -28.20
C ARG A 1050 9.04 -22.30 -28.53
N ASN A 1051 9.13 -22.00 -29.84
CA ASN A 1051 9.75 -20.80 -30.42
C ASN A 1051 8.93 -20.32 -31.65
N ASN A 1052 9.27 -19.18 -32.25
CA ASN A 1052 8.59 -18.64 -33.44
C ASN A 1052 8.52 -19.60 -34.66
N GLY A 1053 9.44 -20.58 -34.76
CA GLY A 1053 9.44 -21.59 -35.82
C GLY A 1053 8.60 -22.85 -35.53
N ASP A 1054 8.06 -23.00 -34.32
CA ASP A 1054 7.24 -24.16 -33.92
C ASP A 1054 5.75 -23.83 -34.03
N THR A 1055 5.32 -23.54 -35.26
CA THR A 1055 3.94 -23.16 -35.56
C THR A 1055 2.98 -24.34 -35.35
N VAL A 1056 1.69 -24.04 -35.17
CA VAL A 1056 0.63 -25.08 -35.05
C VAL A 1056 0.61 -25.98 -36.29
N ALA A 1057 0.66 -25.40 -37.49
CA ALA A 1057 0.69 -26.14 -38.75
C ALA A 1057 1.91 -27.08 -38.85
N ALA A 1058 3.11 -26.60 -38.50
CA ALA A 1058 4.32 -27.43 -38.55
C ALA A 1058 4.26 -28.62 -37.57
N ARG A 1059 3.65 -28.46 -36.40
CA ARG A 1059 3.43 -29.55 -35.44
C ARG A 1059 2.38 -30.54 -35.92
N ARG A 1060 1.26 -30.05 -36.47
CA ARG A 1060 0.23 -30.92 -37.06
C ARG A 1060 0.80 -31.75 -38.19
N SER A 1061 1.49 -31.13 -39.14
CA SER A 1061 2.16 -31.84 -40.23
C SER A 1061 3.12 -32.92 -39.71
N ALA A 1062 3.96 -32.61 -38.71
CA ALA A 1062 4.88 -33.58 -38.13
C ALA A 1062 4.17 -34.76 -37.43
N VAL A 1063 3.09 -34.49 -36.67
CA VAL A 1063 2.29 -35.54 -36.01
C VAL A 1063 1.58 -36.40 -37.04
N LEU A 1064 0.93 -35.79 -38.03
CA LEU A 1064 0.15 -36.52 -39.03
C LEU A 1064 1.05 -37.34 -39.94
N ALA A 1065 2.22 -36.83 -40.33
CA ALA A 1065 3.24 -37.60 -41.05
C ALA A 1065 3.73 -38.80 -40.23
N TYR A 1066 3.85 -38.65 -38.91
CA TYR A 1066 4.18 -39.76 -38.01
C TYR A 1066 3.06 -40.79 -37.90
N LEU A 1067 1.80 -40.35 -37.83
CA LEU A 1067 0.61 -41.22 -37.79
C LEU A 1067 0.34 -41.92 -39.12
N ALA A 1068 0.87 -41.41 -40.24
CA ALA A 1068 0.79 -42.08 -41.53
C ALA A 1068 1.43 -43.46 -41.54
N ALA A 1069 2.25 -43.82 -40.55
CA ALA A 1069 2.79 -45.17 -40.37
C ALA A 1069 1.76 -46.20 -39.86
N LEU A 1070 0.61 -45.77 -39.33
CA LEU A 1070 -0.45 -46.65 -38.82
C LEU A 1070 -1.34 -47.21 -39.95
N GLU A 1071 -1.99 -48.34 -39.68
CA GLU A 1071 -3.03 -48.90 -40.56
C GLU A 1071 -4.39 -48.24 -40.32
N ALA A 1072 -5.32 -48.38 -41.29
CA ALA A 1072 -6.66 -47.82 -41.19
C ALA A 1072 -7.39 -48.16 -39.86
N PRO A 1073 -7.48 -49.42 -39.39
CA PRO A 1073 -8.19 -49.73 -38.14
C PRO A 1073 -7.58 -49.04 -36.90
N GLU A 1074 -6.26 -48.81 -36.89
CA GLU A 1074 -5.57 -48.11 -35.79
C GLU A 1074 -5.72 -46.59 -35.88
N LEU A 1075 -5.82 -46.06 -37.10
CA LEU A 1075 -6.03 -44.64 -37.38
C LEU A 1075 -7.46 -44.19 -37.08
N ALA A 1076 -8.44 -45.10 -37.11
CA ALA A 1076 -9.84 -44.84 -36.80
C ALA A 1076 -10.01 -44.11 -35.46
N SER A 1077 -9.32 -44.54 -34.41
CA SER A 1077 -9.36 -43.90 -33.09
C SER A 1077 -8.82 -42.46 -33.10
N PHE A 1078 -7.86 -42.12 -33.98
CA PHE A 1078 -7.38 -40.74 -34.10
C PHE A 1078 -8.40 -39.88 -34.85
N VAL A 1079 -8.99 -40.40 -35.92
CA VAL A 1079 -10.04 -39.71 -36.68
C VAL A 1079 -11.25 -39.44 -35.80
N GLU A 1080 -11.63 -40.40 -34.94
CA GLU A 1080 -12.68 -40.22 -33.93
C GLU A 1080 -12.36 -39.06 -32.97
N LEU A 1081 -11.11 -38.92 -32.51
CA LEU A 1081 -10.70 -37.78 -31.69
C LEU A 1081 -10.85 -36.43 -32.42
N VAL A 1082 -10.60 -36.41 -33.74
CA VAL A 1082 -10.75 -35.20 -34.59
C VAL A 1082 -12.21 -34.78 -34.73
N VAL A 1083 -13.14 -35.75 -34.86
CA VAL A 1083 -14.59 -35.47 -34.98
C VAL A 1083 -15.33 -35.48 -33.64
N ARG A 1084 -14.64 -35.73 -32.51
CA ARG A 1084 -15.25 -35.89 -31.18
C ARG A 1084 -16.18 -34.76 -30.77
N ALA A 1085 -15.90 -33.52 -31.17
CA ALA A 1085 -16.74 -32.38 -30.83
C ALA A 1085 -18.17 -32.50 -31.39
N PHE A 1086 -18.39 -33.37 -32.37
CA PHE A 1086 -19.65 -33.53 -33.08
C PHE A 1086 -20.39 -34.84 -32.72
N ASP A 1087 -19.94 -35.56 -31.69
CA ASP A 1087 -20.51 -36.85 -31.23
C ASP A 1087 -20.66 -37.90 -32.34
N VAL A 1088 -19.73 -37.91 -33.30
CA VAL A 1088 -19.68 -38.90 -34.39
C VAL A 1088 -18.73 -40.03 -34.03
N THR A 1089 -19.24 -41.26 -34.00
CA THR A 1089 -18.44 -42.47 -33.82
C THR A 1089 -17.87 -42.95 -35.16
N ILE A 1090 -16.59 -43.28 -35.19
CA ILE A 1090 -15.92 -43.85 -36.36
C ILE A 1090 -15.82 -45.36 -36.18
N GLU A 1091 -16.49 -46.12 -37.04
CA GLU A 1091 -16.36 -47.58 -37.09
C GLU A 1091 -15.00 -47.95 -37.69
N ALA A 1092 -14.30 -48.92 -37.09
CA ALA A 1092 -13.07 -49.45 -37.66
C ALA A 1092 -13.43 -50.22 -38.96
N PRO A 1093 -12.77 -49.95 -40.09
CA PRO A 1093 -13.03 -50.70 -41.32
C PRO A 1093 -12.69 -52.18 -41.07
N GLU A 1094 -13.70 -53.06 -41.12
CA GLU A 1094 -13.46 -54.51 -41.03
C GLU A 1094 -12.53 -54.92 -42.17
N THR A 1095 -11.49 -55.71 -41.86
CA THR A 1095 -10.61 -56.34 -42.85
C THR A 1095 -11.44 -57.14 -43.85
N SER A 1096 -11.88 -56.49 -44.93
CA SER A 1096 -12.68 -57.09 -45.97
C SER A 1096 -12.39 -56.40 -47.30
N THR A 1097 -11.74 -57.18 -48.17
CA THR A 1097 -11.67 -57.06 -49.64
C THR A 1097 -11.51 -55.66 -50.26
N PRO A 1098 -10.38 -55.37 -50.95
CA PRO A 1098 -10.27 -54.18 -51.79
C PRO A 1098 -11.32 -54.26 -52.91
N GLY A 1099 -12.26 -53.31 -52.95
CA GLY A 1099 -13.24 -53.18 -54.03
C GLY A 1099 -14.72 -53.01 -53.65
N ALA A 1100 -15.09 -52.98 -52.36
CA ALA A 1100 -16.47 -52.63 -51.99
C ALA A 1100 -16.67 -51.11 -51.99
N LEU A 1101 -17.30 -50.58 -53.04
CA LEU A 1101 -17.89 -49.24 -53.04
C LEU A 1101 -18.80 -49.10 -51.81
N VAL A 1102 -18.41 -48.26 -50.84
CA VAL A 1102 -19.29 -47.85 -49.74
C VAL A 1102 -20.41 -47.02 -50.36
N THR A 1103 -21.55 -47.63 -50.61
CA THR A 1103 -22.78 -46.91 -50.95
C THR A 1103 -23.21 -46.11 -49.73
N ALA A 1104 -23.16 -44.78 -49.81
CA ALA A 1104 -23.69 -43.91 -48.78
C ALA A 1104 -25.20 -44.18 -48.62
N GLU A 1105 -25.60 -44.78 -47.51
CA GLU A 1105 -26.98 -44.71 -47.04
C GLU A 1105 -27.35 -43.25 -46.73
N ALA A 1106 -28.64 -42.97 -46.65
CA ALA A 1106 -29.18 -41.63 -46.47
C ALA A 1106 -28.45 -40.83 -45.38
N VAL A 1107 -28.05 -39.58 -45.70
CA VAL A 1107 -27.35 -38.65 -44.81
C VAL A 1107 -28.10 -38.56 -43.47
N THR A 1108 -27.49 -39.05 -42.40
CA THR A 1108 -28.04 -38.89 -41.04
C THR A 1108 -27.63 -37.52 -40.50
N PRO A 1109 -28.57 -36.66 -40.08
CA PRO A 1109 -28.22 -35.33 -39.56
C PRO A 1109 -27.43 -35.45 -38.25
N VAL A 1110 -26.24 -34.84 -38.20
CA VAL A 1110 -25.42 -34.76 -36.99
C VAL A 1110 -25.98 -33.66 -36.09
N VAL A 1111 -26.90 -34.03 -35.19
CA VAL A 1111 -27.63 -33.11 -34.29
C VAL A 1111 -26.69 -32.30 -33.39
N ALA A 1112 -25.55 -32.86 -33.01
CA ALA A 1112 -24.60 -32.20 -32.10
C ALA A 1112 -23.94 -30.95 -32.70
N VAL A 1113 -23.92 -30.74 -34.02
CA VAL A 1113 -23.23 -29.59 -34.62
C VAL A 1113 -23.82 -28.25 -34.14
N SER A 1114 -25.12 -28.19 -33.82
CA SER A 1114 -25.78 -26.97 -33.33
C SER A 1114 -25.34 -26.56 -31.92
N THR A 1115 -24.75 -27.47 -31.14
CA THR A 1115 -24.27 -27.18 -29.78
C THR A 1115 -22.77 -26.88 -29.72
N VAL A 1116 -22.04 -27.02 -30.84
CA VAL A 1116 -20.59 -26.79 -30.91
C VAL A 1116 -20.26 -25.31 -31.13
N GLN A 1117 -19.35 -24.77 -30.32
CA GLN A 1117 -18.85 -23.40 -30.49
C GLN A 1117 -18.15 -23.19 -31.85
N PRO A 1118 -18.41 -22.09 -32.57
CA PRO A 1118 -17.84 -21.82 -33.90
C PRO A 1118 -16.31 -21.82 -33.98
N SER A 1119 -15.63 -21.42 -32.90
CA SER A 1119 -14.17 -21.46 -32.82
C SER A 1119 -13.61 -22.90 -32.88
N ARG A 1120 -14.35 -23.89 -32.35
CA ARG A 1120 -14.01 -25.32 -32.45
C ARG A 1120 -14.25 -25.85 -33.86
N ILE A 1121 -15.34 -25.42 -34.51
CA ILE A 1121 -15.63 -25.75 -35.92
C ILE A 1121 -14.50 -25.26 -36.82
N LEU A 1122 -14.07 -24.01 -36.65
CA LEU A 1122 -12.93 -23.45 -37.39
C LEU A 1122 -11.62 -24.22 -37.09
N GLY A 1123 -11.41 -24.61 -35.83
CA GLY A 1123 -10.28 -25.44 -35.43
C GLY A 1123 -10.25 -26.80 -36.13
N PHE A 1124 -11.41 -27.45 -36.22
CA PHE A 1124 -11.63 -28.70 -36.95
C PHE A 1124 -11.36 -28.55 -38.45
N LEU A 1125 -11.94 -27.54 -39.11
CA LEU A 1125 -11.76 -27.32 -40.56
C LEU A 1125 -10.28 -27.09 -40.95
N ASN A 1126 -9.53 -26.42 -40.08
CA ASN A 1126 -8.08 -26.24 -40.30
C ASN A 1126 -7.31 -27.53 -40.04
N LEU A 1127 -7.68 -28.32 -39.02
CA LEU A 1127 -7.03 -29.61 -38.77
C LEU A 1127 -7.36 -30.63 -39.89
N LEU A 1128 -8.55 -30.55 -40.48
CA LEU A 1128 -8.99 -31.40 -41.57
C LEU A 1128 -8.19 -31.14 -42.86
N GLU A 1129 -7.79 -29.90 -43.13
CA GLU A 1129 -6.84 -29.57 -44.21
C GLU A 1129 -5.56 -30.38 -44.07
N ASP A 1130 -4.91 -30.24 -42.90
CA ASP A 1130 -3.65 -30.92 -42.59
C ASP A 1130 -3.84 -32.45 -42.66
N LEU A 1131 -5.02 -32.96 -42.26
CA LEU A 1131 -5.40 -34.37 -42.29
C LEU A 1131 -5.48 -34.91 -43.73
N ILE A 1132 -6.15 -34.17 -44.62
CA ILE A 1132 -6.30 -34.53 -46.04
C ILE A 1132 -4.93 -34.51 -46.72
N ASP A 1133 -4.13 -33.47 -46.47
CA ASP A 1133 -2.81 -33.29 -47.10
C ASP A 1133 -1.80 -34.37 -46.71
N GLN A 1134 -1.80 -34.82 -45.45
CA GLN A 1134 -0.79 -35.74 -44.93
C GLN A 1134 -1.19 -37.22 -45.00
N LEU A 1135 -2.48 -37.55 -44.76
CA LEU A 1135 -2.93 -38.95 -44.72
C LEU A 1135 -3.51 -39.42 -46.05
N GLY A 1136 -4.02 -38.50 -46.89
CA GLY A 1136 -4.48 -38.74 -48.25
C GLY A 1136 -5.33 -40.02 -48.38
N VAL A 1137 -4.82 -40.99 -49.15
CA VAL A 1137 -5.47 -42.28 -49.44
C VAL A 1137 -5.93 -43.03 -48.19
N LYS A 1138 -5.17 -42.97 -47.08
CA LYS A 1138 -5.53 -43.67 -45.84
C LYS A 1138 -6.77 -43.08 -45.16
N LEU A 1139 -7.15 -41.84 -45.49
CA LEU A 1139 -8.35 -41.19 -44.98
C LEU A 1139 -9.62 -41.65 -45.72
N ALA A 1140 -9.48 -42.29 -46.89
CA ALA A 1140 -10.61 -42.68 -47.75
C ALA A 1140 -11.66 -43.55 -47.03
N ALA A 1141 -11.22 -44.44 -46.13
CA ALA A 1141 -12.11 -45.30 -45.34
C ALA A 1141 -13.02 -44.53 -44.36
N PHE A 1142 -12.68 -43.29 -44.03
CA PHE A 1142 -13.40 -42.46 -43.04
C PHE A 1142 -14.18 -41.30 -43.66
N VAL A 1143 -14.03 -41.09 -44.97
CA VAL A 1143 -14.65 -39.99 -45.73
C VAL A 1143 -16.15 -39.86 -45.50
N PRO A 1144 -16.97 -40.94 -45.49
CA PRO A 1144 -18.43 -40.81 -45.34
C PRO A 1144 -18.82 -40.07 -44.05
N ARG A 1145 -18.25 -40.48 -42.91
CA ARG A 1145 -18.56 -39.87 -41.61
C ARG A 1145 -18.05 -38.44 -41.47
N ILE A 1146 -16.91 -38.12 -42.08
CA ILE A 1146 -16.38 -36.75 -42.10
C ILE A 1146 -17.26 -35.87 -43.01
N ALA A 1147 -17.76 -36.40 -44.12
CA ALA A 1147 -18.67 -35.69 -45.02
C ALA A 1147 -20.00 -35.36 -44.35
N ASP A 1148 -20.56 -36.28 -43.55
CA ASP A 1148 -21.78 -36.04 -42.76
C ASP A 1148 -21.62 -34.82 -41.84
N VAL A 1149 -20.47 -34.69 -41.16
CA VAL A 1149 -20.13 -33.54 -40.31
C VAL A 1149 -20.04 -32.25 -41.13
N LEU A 1150 -19.34 -32.25 -42.26
CA LEU A 1150 -19.21 -31.07 -43.12
C LEU A 1150 -20.57 -30.62 -43.69
N LEU A 1151 -21.42 -31.56 -44.09
CA LEU A 1151 -22.77 -31.28 -44.57
C LEU A 1151 -23.66 -30.71 -43.48
N ALA A 1152 -23.59 -31.24 -42.25
CA ALA A 1152 -24.31 -30.69 -41.10
C ALA A 1152 -23.84 -29.27 -40.74
N ILE A 1153 -22.52 -28.99 -40.78
CA ILE A 1153 -21.97 -27.64 -40.61
C ILE A 1153 -22.51 -26.68 -41.70
N LEU A 1154 -22.55 -27.14 -42.96
CA LEU A 1154 -23.08 -26.36 -44.08
C LEU A 1154 -24.57 -26.06 -43.89
N GLN A 1155 -25.39 -27.05 -43.53
CA GLN A 1155 -26.83 -26.89 -43.31
C GLN A 1155 -27.13 -25.84 -42.24
N ILE A 1156 -26.48 -25.90 -41.08
CA ILE A 1156 -26.66 -24.90 -40.02
C ILE A 1156 -26.20 -23.51 -40.50
N SER A 1157 -25.09 -23.44 -41.22
CA SER A 1157 -24.59 -22.16 -41.73
C SER A 1157 -25.53 -21.51 -42.76
N ILE A 1158 -26.32 -22.29 -43.49
CA ILE A 1158 -27.28 -21.82 -44.52
C ILE A 1158 -28.59 -21.37 -43.86
N VAL A 1159 -29.14 -22.16 -42.93
CA VAL A 1159 -30.35 -21.81 -42.16
C VAL A 1159 -30.13 -20.51 -41.38
N SER A 1160 -28.92 -20.30 -40.83
CA SER A 1160 -28.57 -19.09 -40.08
C SER A 1160 -28.45 -17.82 -40.95
N SER A 1161 -28.35 -17.92 -42.28
CA SER A 1161 -28.31 -16.73 -43.17
C SER A 1161 -29.67 -16.31 -43.69
N GLU A 1162 -30.65 -17.21 -43.72
CA GLU A 1162 -32.02 -16.85 -44.11
C GLU A 1162 -32.67 -15.93 -43.06
N ASP A 1163 -32.22 -15.98 -41.80
CA ASP A 1163 -32.64 -15.06 -40.72
C ASP A 1163 -31.91 -13.69 -40.75
N ASP A 1164 -30.69 -13.62 -41.31
CA ASP A 1164 -29.88 -12.38 -41.36
C ASP A 1164 -30.19 -11.53 -42.63
N ASP A 1165 -30.82 -12.08 -43.67
CA ASP A 1165 -31.18 -11.38 -44.93
C ASP A 1165 -32.45 -10.50 -44.83
N MET A 1166 -33.09 -10.42 -43.66
CA MET A 1166 -34.27 -9.56 -43.43
C MET A 1166 -33.97 -8.14 -42.94
N ASP A 1167 -32.69 -7.77 -42.68
CA ASP A 1167 -32.34 -6.40 -42.29
C ASP A 1167 -31.12 -5.85 -43.05
N GLY A 1168 -31.40 -4.96 -44.01
CA GLY A 1168 -30.52 -3.83 -44.32
C GLY A 1168 -29.50 -4.01 -45.43
N SER A 1169 -29.89 -3.63 -46.65
CA SER A 1169 -29.03 -3.34 -47.80
C SER A 1169 -27.85 -2.41 -47.48
N ALA A 1170 -26.65 -2.85 -47.85
CA ALA A 1170 -25.40 -2.11 -47.80
C ALA A 1170 -25.22 -1.18 -49.02
N GLU A 1171 -24.53 -0.06 -48.81
CA GLU A 1171 -23.54 0.45 -49.76
C GLU A 1171 -22.16 0.36 -49.10
N ALA A 1172 -21.20 -0.18 -49.83
CA ALA A 1172 -19.85 -0.49 -49.41
C ALA A 1172 -18.85 0.51 -50.00
N GLU A 1173 -17.80 0.83 -49.25
CA GLU A 1173 -16.48 1.13 -49.80
C GLU A 1173 -15.44 0.27 -49.07
N GLU A 1174 -14.68 -0.48 -49.87
CA GLU A 1174 -13.57 -1.33 -49.46
C GLU A 1174 -12.32 -0.49 -49.12
N GLU A 1175 -11.59 -0.87 -48.07
CA GLU A 1175 -10.13 -0.72 -48.08
C GLU A 1175 -9.44 -1.92 -47.42
N ASP A 1176 -8.49 -2.44 -48.17
CA ASP A 1176 -7.66 -3.62 -47.97
C ASP A 1176 -6.66 -3.40 -46.83
N THR A 1177 -6.73 -4.17 -45.73
CA THR A 1177 -5.56 -4.39 -44.86
C THR A 1177 -5.55 -5.78 -44.23
N THR A 1178 -4.53 -6.54 -44.58
CA THR A 1178 -4.11 -7.78 -43.92
C THR A 1178 -3.80 -7.53 -42.44
N VAL A 1179 -4.71 -7.85 -41.53
CA VAL A 1179 -4.47 -7.76 -40.09
C VAL A 1179 -3.82 -9.05 -39.60
N ALA A 1180 -2.51 -8.96 -39.33
CA ALA A 1180 -1.77 -9.90 -38.52
C ALA A 1180 -2.36 -9.93 -37.09
N VAL A 1181 -2.96 -11.06 -36.71
CA VAL A 1181 -3.45 -11.30 -35.35
C VAL A 1181 -2.26 -11.52 -34.43
N GLY A 1182 -1.79 -10.42 -33.84
CA GLY A 1182 -0.68 -10.43 -32.89
C GLY A 1182 -0.52 -9.08 -32.23
N SER A 1183 -1.44 -8.68 -31.36
CA SER A 1183 -1.18 -7.58 -30.44
C SER A 1183 -1.75 -7.81 -29.05
N LYS A 1184 -0.85 -7.65 -28.06
CA LYS A 1184 -1.07 -7.75 -26.62
C LYS A 1184 -2.27 -6.91 -26.19
N ARG A 1185 -3.28 -7.53 -25.58
CA ARG A 1185 -4.26 -6.79 -24.76
C ARG A 1185 -3.64 -6.47 -23.40
N LYS A 1186 -3.55 -5.19 -23.08
CA LYS A 1186 -3.36 -4.68 -21.71
C LYS A 1186 -4.60 -5.03 -20.89
N ALA A 1187 -4.37 -5.47 -19.66
CA ALA A 1187 -5.38 -5.63 -18.64
C ALA A 1187 -5.76 -4.24 -18.12
N ASP A 1188 -7.04 -3.90 -18.19
CA ASP A 1188 -7.78 -3.07 -17.23
C ASP A 1188 -9.19 -2.85 -17.80
N GLU A 1189 -10.17 -3.62 -17.33
CA GLU A 1189 -11.57 -3.24 -17.04
C GLU A 1189 -12.39 -4.51 -16.70
N PRO A 1190 -13.29 -4.47 -15.69
CA PRO A 1190 -14.07 -5.62 -15.27
C PRO A 1190 -15.37 -5.71 -16.09
N SER A 1191 -15.56 -6.78 -16.86
CA SER A 1191 -16.83 -7.04 -17.54
C SER A 1191 -17.70 -7.98 -16.71
N SER A 1192 -18.89 -7.48 -16.37
CA SER A 1192 -20.01 -8.20 -15.78
C SER A 1192 -20.67 -9.20 -16.75
N THR A 1193 -21.18 -10.30 -16.19
CA THR A 1193 -22.33 -11.10 -16.64
C THR A 1193 -22.33 -11.68 -18.06
N VAL A 1194 -22.12 -13.00 -18.14
CA VAL A 1194 -22.69 -13.95 -19.12
C VAL A 1194 -23.00 -13.38 -20.50
N ASP A 1195 -21.96 -13.04 -21.26
CA ASP A 1195 -22.11 -12.76 -22.68
C ASP A 1195 -22.11 -14.08 -23.46
N THR A 1196 -23.30 -14.43 -23.96
CA THR A 1196 -23.45 -15.31 -25.12
C THR A 1196 -22.67 -14.64 -26.25
N LEU A 1197 -21.55 -15.25 -26.65
CA LEU A 1197 -20.68 -14.74 -27.70
C LEU A 1197 -21.49 -14.49 -28.99
N VAL A 1198 -21.81 -13.22 -29.25
CA VAL A 1198 -22.35 -12.77 -30.53
C VAL A 1198 -21.32 -13.14 -31.60
N THR A 1199 -21.66 -14.12 -32.41
CA THR A 1199 -20.79 -14.63 -33.47
C THR A 1199 -20.73 -13.60 -34.61
N SER A 1200 -19.56 -13.00 -34.85
CA SER A 1200 -19.42 -12.04 -35.94
C SER A 1200 -19.79 -12.68 -37.29
N ALA A 1201 -20.55 -11.98 -38.12
CA ALA A 1201 -20.92 -12.44 -39.47
C ALA A 1201 -19.70 -12.87 -40.31
N SER A 1202 -18.55 -12.22 -40.08
CA SER A 1202 -17.26 -12.57 -40.67
C SER A 1202 -16.82 -14.01 -40.35
N MET A 1203 -16.96 -14.45 -39.09
CA MET A 1203 -16.61 -15.81 -38.67
C MET A 1203 -17.56 -16.86 -39.28
N LYS A 1204 -18.87 -16.56 -39.38
CA LYS A 1204 -19.84 -17.44 -40.05
C LYS A 1204 -19.48 -17.63 -41.54
N LYS A 1205 -19.15 -16.53 -42.25
CA LYS A 1205 -18.71 -16.55 -43.66
C LYS A 1205 -17.42 -17.36 -43.83
N GLN A 1206 -16.46 -17.18 -42.93
CA GLN A 1206 -15.20 -17.93 -42.95
C GLN A 1206 -15.42 -19.44 -42.76
N ILE A 1207 -16.25 -19.84 -41.80
CA ILE A 1207 -16.61 -21.25 -41.58
C ILE A 1207 -17.22 -21.83 -42.86
N ARG A 1208 -18.23 -21.15 -43.44
CA ARG A 1208 -18.89 -21.60 -44.68
C ARG A 1208 -17.89 -21.78 -45.83
N MET A 1209 -17.02 -20.80 -46.07
CA MET A 1209 -16.01 -20.86 -47.14
C MET A 1209 -15.05 -22.05 -46.93
N LEU A 1210 -14.56 -22.24 -45.71
CA LEU A 1210 -13.66 -23.35 -45.39
C LEU A 1210 -14.36 -24.70 -45.53
N THR A 1211 -15.62 -24.83 -45.10
CA THR A 1211 -16.36 -26.09 -45.24
C THR A 1211 -16.52 -26.48 -46.71
N TYR A 1212 -16.87 -25.54 -47.60
CA TYR A 1212 -16.90 -25.80 -49.05
C TYR A 1212 -15.54 -26.23 -49.61
N ARG A 1213 -14.46 -25.55 -49.18
CA ARG A 1213 -13.10 -25.90 -49.61
C ARG A 1213 -12.71 -27.31 -49.17
N ARG A 1214 -12.95 -27.69 -47.91
CA ARG A 1214 -12.64 -29.05 -47.42
C ARG A 1214 -13.46 -30.12 -48.11
N LEU A 1215 -14.73 -29.83 -48.42
CA LEU A 1215 -15.59 -30.76 -49.14
C LEU A 1215 -15.09 -31.00 -50.58
N ALA A 1216 -14.63 -29.95 -51.27
CA ALA A 1216 -13.99 -30.06 -52.58
C ALA A 1216 -12.68 -30.87 -52.53
N GLU A 1217 -11.80 -30.58 -51.56
CA GLU A 1217 -10.54 -31.31 -51.36
C GLU A 1217 -10.77 -32.80 -51.08
N MET A 1218 -11.79 -33.14 -50.27
CA MET A 1218 -12.17 -34.54 -50.02
C MET A 1218 -12.67 -35.24 -51.30
N ILE A 1219 -13.46 -34.57 -52.13
CA ILE A 1219 -13.93 -35.14 -53.40
C ILE A 1219 -12.75 -35.41 -54.34
N ASP A 1220 -11.81 -34.47 -54.44
CA ASP A 1220 -10.61 -34.63 -55.28
C ASP A 1220 -9.71 -35.75 -54.78
N MET A 1221 -9.57 -35.91 -53.46
CA MET A 1221 -8.84 -37.03 -52.84
C MET A 1221 -9.44 -38.38 -53.23
N VAL A 1222 -10.77 -38.54 -53.13
CA VAL A 1222 -11.47 -39.78 -53.49
C VAL A 1222 -11.37 -40.07 -55.00
N ARG A 1223 -11.46 -39.04 -55.85
CA ARG A 1223 -11.27 -39.17 -57.30
C ARG A 1223 -9.86 -39.63 -57.68
N ARG A 1224 -8.84 -39.15 -56.99
CA ARG A 1224 -7.46 -39.60 -57.21
C ARG A 1224 -7.27 -41.06 -56.78
N HIS A 1225 -7.96 -41.51 -55.73
CA HIS A 1225 -7.93 -42.91 -55.30
C HIS A 1225 -8.53 -43.86 -56.34
N SER A 1226 -9.72 -43.53 -56.88
CA SER A 1226 -10.39 -44.38 -57.88
C SER A 1226 -9.61 -44.46 -59.20
N LEU A 1227 -8.80 -43.46 -59.53
CA LEU A 1227 -7.87 -43.48 -60.67
C LEU A 1227 -6.61 -44.32 -60.42
N ILE A 1228 -6.20 -44.53 -59.15
CA ILE A 1228 -5.03 -45.35 -58.78
C ILE A 1228 -5.41 -46.83 -58.68
N GLU A 1229 -6.64 -47.19 -58.31
CA GLU A 1229 -7.13 -48.59 -58.31
C GLU A 1229 -7.52 -49.12 -59.70
N THR A 1230 -7.62 -48.25 -60.70
CA THR A 1230 -7.92 -48.62 -62.10
C THR A 1230 -6.66 -48.86 -62.95
N HIS A 1231 -5.46 -48.75 -62.34
CA HIS A 1231 -4.15 -49.10 -62.89
C HIS A 1231 -3.45 -50.13 -62.01
#